data_AF-A0A821RPV4-F1
#
_entry.id   AF-A0A821RPV4-F1
#
_cell.length_a   1.000
_cell.length_b   1.000
_cell.length_c   1.000
_cell.angle_alpha   90.00
_cell.angle_beta   90.00
_cell.angle_gamma   90.00
#
_symmetry.space_group_name_H-M   'P 1'
#
loop_
_entity.id
_entity.type
_entity.pdbx_description
1 polymer ?
#
loop_
_entity_poly.entity_id
_entity_poly.type
_entity_poly.pdbx_seq_one_letter_code
_entity_poly.pdbx_strand_id
1 'polypeptide(L)'
;MQMNMGEGKTSVIVPMLALSLSSSTSNLVRIIVLKSLLIMNYQSLRAKLGGVLNRRIFPFACRRDMNFNASQIDQIFQRLQQGLSRRDLILTAPEYILSFDLLTIDKCRRKEFQISRSMLTVQQWLKRFARDVLDESDEILHVKYQLIYTIGSQRPVDAGVQRWKTIQSILELVKKSAEDVARNYSKDISYEKSSRSSHFPSFRLLSHQPFPSLAERIANDWLSEQSYRQEDRQLILSFILETNTSIECLNNRFSQDILQRILILRGLLSSEVLFVALTKRYRVNYGVNPNPKFNRRMAVPFRAKDVAAENTEFGHPDIAIVLTQLFYYYDSLTNEQMLQCFQRLSDGEKHPEEIYHEWISYDDDDHLDPSIKTWEGINLKDDQQRTVHLFPTFRKNMLVINYFLNHFVFPQEAKQFPQKLISSAWDLSSDRRAKITTGFSGTNDTQLLLPIHIGQWDLPKLVKTDAVVLNNLLRRENEFYRSLPISVTIKEILEQIVNDRQRVQVILDVGALFVNGSNRQIAIQWLEKSKTAQIDYAVYFKSDSLYVCDRQNQHHPFATSPASERLERCVFYLDEVHTRGTDFKFPSGFRAVVTLGNGLTKDRFVQACMRMRKLGKGHSLSFCSSHEVDQRIRMLKKKSRGQEQIVLTDVLRWVYENTQQATWDGLHHWAAQSLSFQRKIVAFQNIQWTNEQQQFTELIMNQLPSDCVEPEVLELHQMYGKPKSMQKIAEIHRSRCHHSNIQLSSEINTAVLNRLDFYGGSKTLLAHSLDEEQERELEREVEQEMEEERQQERPTPPAPHEPILHEDIK
;
A
#
# COMPACT_ATOMS: atom_id res chain seq x y z
N MET A 1 12.90 -12.68 17.40
CA MET A 1 12.49 -13.95 18.04
C MET A 1 11.19 -14.41 17.40
N GLN A 2 11.15 -15.66 16.95
CA GLN A 2 9.92 -16.33 16.57
C GLN A 2 9.24 -16.92 17.81
N MET A 3 7.94 -16.70 17.92
CA MET A 3 7.08 -17.27 18.96
C MET A 3 5.78 -17.79 18.32
N ASN A 4 5.24 -18.87 18.87
CA ASN A 4 3.99 -19.46 18.41
C ASN A 4 2.87 -18.43 18.29
N MET A 5 2.14 -18.49 17.17
CA MET A 5 1.00 -17.63 16.91
C MET A 5 -0.16 -17.97 17.84
N GLY A 6 -0.62 -16.98 18.61
CA GLY A 6 -1.81 -17.13 19.45
C GLY A 6 -1.57 -17.66 20.86
N GLU A 7 -0.32 -17.77 21.31
CA GLU A 7 0.00 -18.21 22.67
C GLU A 7 0.17 -17.03 23.65
N GLY A 8 -0.30 -15.84 23.27
CA GLY A 8 -0.34 -14.67 24.15
C GLY A 8 0.92 -13.79 24.12
N LYS A 9 1.58 -13.63 22.97
CA LYS A 9 2.73 -12.72 22.81
C LYS A 9 2.42 -11.29 23.27
N THR A 10 1.46 -10.66 22.61
CA THR A 10 0.99 -9.31 22.93
C THR A 10 0.28 -9.23 24.28
N SER A 11 -0.51 -10.26 24.63
CA SER A 11 -1.38 -10.20 25.79
C SER A 11 -0.69 -10.57 27.11
N VAL A 12 0.38 -11.37 27.09
CA VAL A 12 1.06 -11.89 28.28
C VAL A 12 2.54 -11.52 28.28
N ILE A 13 3.26 -11.86 27.20
CA ILE A 13 4.72 -11.74 27.15
C ILE A 13 5.14 -10.26 27.13
N VAL A 14 4.55 -9.43 26.29
CA VAL A 14 4.89 -8.00 26.19
C VAL A 14 4.70 -7.27 27.53
N PRO A 15 3.56 -7.37 28.24
CA PRO A 15 3.40 -6.79 29.58
C PRO A 15 4.44 -7.28 30.59
N MET A 16 4.71 -8.60 30.65
CA MET A 16 5.69 -9.18 31.58
C MET A 16 7.10 -8.68 31.30
N LEU A 17 7.49 -8.65 30.02
CA LEU A 17 8.77 -8.15 29.59
C LEU A 17 8.93 -6.66 29.91
N ALA A 18 7.88 -5.86 29.65
CA ALA A 18 7.91 -4.43 29.94
C ALA A 18 8.14 -4.15 31.44
N LEU A 19 7.50 -4.92 32.33
CA LEU A 19 7.73 -4.84 33.78
C LEU A 19 9.15 -5.25 34.16
N SER A 20 9.66 -6.35 33.59
CA SER A 20 11.01 -6.84 33.87
C SER A 20 12.07 -5.83 33.41
N LEU A 21 11.91 -5.25 32.21
CA LEU A 21 12.88 -4.33 31.63
C LEU A 21 12.84 -2.94 32.27
N SER A 22 11.67 -2.50 32.75
CA SER A 22 11.49 -1.23 33.47
C SER A 22 11.86 -1.34 34.96
N SER A 23 12.34 -2.48 35.43
CA SER A 23 12.73 -2.65 36.84
C SER A 23 13.92 -1.77 37.27
N SER A 24 14.78 -1.37 36.33
CA SER A 24 15.87 -0.42 36.55
C SER A 24 15.52 0.99 36.09
N THR A 25 16.10 2.01 36.75
CA THR A 25 16.02 3.43 36.34
C THR A 25 16.95 3.76 35.18
N SER A 26 17.54 2.75 34.53
CA SER A 26 18.45 2.90 33.39
C SER A 26 17.80 2.58 32.06
N ASN A 27 16.53 2.13 32.05
CA ASN A 27 15.80 1.75 30.85
C ASN A 27 14.43 2.44 30.81
N LEU A 28 14.21 3.29 29.81
CA LEU A 28 12.88 3.74 29.44
C LEU A 28 12.31 2.77 28.42
N VAL A 29 11.42 1.89 28.84
CA VAL A 29 10.87 0.87 27.95
C VAL A 29 9.90 1.51 26.97
N ARG A 30 10.14 1.28 25.68
CA ARG A 30 9.29 1.75 24.59
C ARG A 30 8.77 0.57 23.79
N ILE A 31 7.46 0.35 23.88
CA ILE A 31 6.76 -0.70 23.15
C ILE A 31 6.33 -0.11 21.81
N ILE A 32 6.77 -0.74 20.73
CA ILE A 32 6.49 -0.35 19.34
C ILE A 32 5.53 -1.39 18.76
N VAL A 33 4.37 -0.92 18.31
CA VAL A 33 3.32 -1.76 17.70
C VAL A 33 2.90 -1.16 16.36
N LEU A 34 2.23 -1.95 15.52
CA LEU A 34 1.60 -1.42 14.32
C LEU A 34 0.55 -0.35 14.66
N LYS A 35 0.43 0.70 13.85
CA LYS A 35 -0.52 1.82 14.03
C LYS A 35 -1.95 1.36 14.33
N SER A 36 -2.44 0.39 13.55
CA SER A 36 -3.77 -0.20 13.69
C SER A 36 -3.99 -0.91 15.04
N LEU A 37 -2.91 -1.37 15.68
CA LEU A 37 -2.96 -2.06 16.96
C LEU A 37 -2.71 -1.12 18.15
N LEU A 38 -2.44 0.17 17.91
CA LEU A 38 -2.03 1.12 18.95
C LEU A 38 -3.10 1.31 20.04
N ILE A 39 -4.35 1.54 19.64
CA ILE A 39 -5.46 1.78 20.58
C ILE A 39 -5.75 0.54 21.42
N MET A 40 -5.82 -0.64 20.78
CA MET A 40 -6.05 -1.91 21.47
C MET A 40 -4.92 -2.22 22.47
N ASN A 41 -3.66 -2.03 22.06
CA ASN A 41 -2.51 -2.23 22.94
C ASN A 41 -2.49 -1.24 24.09
N TYR A 42 -2.84 0.03 23.86
CA TYR A 42 -2.93 1.05 24.90
C TYR A 42 -3.91 0.63 26.01
N GLN A 43 -5.13 0.21 25.62
CA GLN A 43 -6.15 -0.24 26.57
C GLN A 43 -5.69 -1.48 27.34
N SER A 44 -5.16 -2.49 26.63
CA SER A 44 -4.66 -3.74 27.23
C SER A 44 -3.51 -3.52 28.22
N LEU A 45 -2.51 -2.73 27.84
CA LEU A 45 -1.35 -2.42 28.69
C LEU A 45 -1.76 -1.56 29.89
N ARG A 46 -2.63 -0.56 29.69
CA ARG A 46 -3.14 0.28 30.78
C ARG A 46 -3.92 -0.55 31.80
N ALA A 47 -4.78 -1.47 31.35
CA ALA A 47 -5.54 -2.34 32.23
C ALA A 47 -4.63 -3.27 33.06
N LYS A 48 -3.58 -3.83 32.43
CA LYS A 48 -2.68 -4.78 33.09
C LYS A 48 -1.66 -4.11 34.00
N LEU A 49 -1.12 -2.97 33.58
CA LEU A 49 0.06 -2.36 34.20
C LEU A 49 -0.27 -1.11 35.01
N GLY A 50 -1.39 -0.43 34.71
CA GLY A 50 -1.78 0.82 35.36
C GLY A 50 -2.44 0.66 36.74
N GLY A 51 -2.89 -0.55 37.10
CA GLY A 51 -3.51 -0.86 38.39
C GLY A 51 -2.50 -1.00 39.53
N VAL A 52 -2.48 -2.15 40.20
CA VAL A 52 -1.57 -2.44 41.35
C VAL A 52 -0.09 -2.21 41.00
N LEU A 53 0.30 -2.46 39.76
CA LEU A 53 1.68 -2.29 39.29
C LEU A 53 2.08 -0.82 39.08
N ASN A 54 1.10 0.10 39.07
CA ASN A 54 1.24 1.55 39.00
C ASN A 54 2.23 2.03 37.92
N ARG A 55 2.17 1.42 36.72
CA ARG A 55 2.94 1.86 35.55
C ARG A 55 2.05 2.66 34.62
N ARG A 56 2.41 3.93 34.38
CA ARG A 56 1.72 4.73 33.38
C ARG A 56 2.16 4.33 31.98
N ILE A 57 1.21 4.34 31.05
CA ILE A 57 1.47 4.13 29.64
C ILE A 57 1.36 5.50 28.95
N PHE A 58 2.48 6.00 28.44
CA PHE A 58 2.56 7.25 27.70
C PHE A 58 2.48 6.96 26.20
N PRO A 59 1.36 7.27 25.53
CA PRO A 59 1.33 7.24 24.08
C PRO A 59 2.22 8.34 23.53
N PHE A 60 3.11 8.00 22.59
CA PHE A 60 3.92 8.97 21.85
C PHE A 60 3.50 8.94 20.38
N ALA A 61 3.23 10.11 19.82
CA ALA A 61 2.92 10.31 18.42
C ALA A 61 3.63 11.55 17.90
N CYS A 62 4.11 11.48 16.67
CA CYS A 62 4.74 12.60 15.96
C CYS A 62 4.36 12.50 14.49
N ARG A 63 4.01 13.64 13.89
CA ARG A 63 3.74 13.81 12.46
C ARG A 63 4.38 15.11 12.01
N ARG A 64 4.67 15.29 10.73
CA ARG A 64 5.25 16.53 10.19
C ARG A 64 4.39 17.77 10.46
N ASP A 65 3.07 17.61 10.49
CA ASP A 65 2.09 18.68 10.72
C ASP A 65 2.04 19.14 12.19
N MET A 66 2.73 18.46 13.10
CA MET A 66 2.82 18.88 14.49
C MET A 66 3.78 20.07 14.62
N ASN A 67 3.22 21.25 14.82
CA ASN A 67 3.95 22.50 15.06
C ASN A 67 4.49 22.56 16.49
N PHE A 68 5.49 21.73 16.79
CA PHE A 68 6.20 21.79 18.07
C PHE A 68 6.96 23.10 18.23
N ASN A 69 6.81 23.75 19.38
CA ASN A 69 7.70 24.81 19.85
C ASN A 69 8.72 24.24 20.86
N ALA A 70 9.76 25.03 21.18
CA ALA A 70 10.84 24.59 22.07
C ALA A 70 10.30 24.17 23.46
N SER A 71 9.36 24.92 24.02
CA SER A 71 8.75 24.60 25.32
C SER A 71 8.01 23.26 25.30
N GLN A 72 7.29 22.94 24.21
CA GLN A 72 6.61 21.66 24.05
C GLN A 72 7.61 20.49 23.95
N ILE A 73 8.72 20.67 23.22
CA ILE A 73 9.79 19.66 23.18
C ILE A 73 10.41 19.46 24.57
N ASP A 74 10.65 20.54 25.32
CA ASP A 74 11.17 20.46 26.68
C ASP A 74 10.18 19.76 27.62
N GLN A 75 8.87 20.02 27.49
CA GLN A 75 7.84 19.30 28.24
C GLN A 75 7.79 17.81 27.89
N ILE A 76 7.93 17.45 26.61
CA ILE A 76 8.07 16.05 26.18
C ILE A 76 9.30 15.45 26.84
N PHE A 77 10.43 16.15 26.82
CA PHE A 77 11.67 15.66 27.40
C PHE A 77 11.55 15.42 28.91
N GLN A 78 10.97 16.37 29.65
CA GLN A 78 10.69 16.24 31.07
C GLN A 78 9.77 15.04 31.36
N ARG A 79 8.74 14.81 30.54
CA ARG A 79 7.86 13.64 30.68
C ARG A 79 8.61 12.32 30.43
N LEU A 80 9.51 12.28 29.45
CA LEU A 80 10.36 11.11 29.19
C LEU A 80 11.30 10.81 30.38
N GLN A 81 11.93 11.85 30.93
CA GLN A 81 12.79 11.74 32.10
C GLN A 81 12.02 11.30 33.36
N GLN A 82 10.83 11.87 33.58
CA GLN A 82 9.93 11.43 34.64
C GLN A 82 9.52 9.97 34.44
N GLY A 83 9.18 9.58 33.21
CA GLY A 83 8.84 8.21 32.88
C GLY A 83 9.97 7.23 33.19
N LEU A 84 11.23 7.60 32.91
CA LEU A 84 12.39 6.81 33.29
C LEU A 84 12.49 6.66 34.82
N SER A 85 12.33 7.76 35.58
CA SER A 85 12.41 7.73 37.05
C SER A 85 11.29 6.91 37.70
N ARG A 86 10.07 6.99 37.16
CA ARG A 86 8.87 6.32 37.65
C ARG A 86 8.68 4.91 37.08
N ARG A 87 9.56 4.51 36.14
CA ARG A 87 9.53 3.23 35.42
C ARG A 87 8.24 3.07 34.61
N ASP A 88 7.73 4.17 34.10
CA ASP A 88 6.60 4.20 33.18
C ASP A 88 7.04 3.71 31.78
N LEU A 89 6.06 3.47 30.91
CA LEU A 89 6.27 2.89 29.60
C LEU A 89 5.85 3.85 28.49
N ILE A 90 6.56 3.85 27.38
CA ILE A 90 6.13 4.50 26.15
C ILE A 90 5.43 3.47 25.27
N LEU A 91 4.30 3.85 24.66
CA LEU A 91 3.67 3.12 23.58
C LEU A 91 3.66 3.99 22.32
N THR A 92 4.16 3.47 21.20
CA THR A 92 4.26 4.22 19.94
C THR A 92 4.12 3.30 18.74
N ALA A 93 3.98 3.90 17.56
CA ALA A 93 4.10 3.24 16.27
C ALA A 93 5.45 3.60 15.60
N PRO A 94 5.96 2.78 14.65
CA PRO A 94 7.24 3.03 13.99
C PRO A 94 7.27 4.37 13.25
N GLU A 95 6.20 4.72 12.53
CA GLU A 95 6.11 5.96 11.76
C GLU A 95 6.24 7.21 12.63
N TYR A 96 5.80 7.17 13.89
CA TYR A 96 5.96 8.29 14.82
C TYR A 96 7.41 8.48 15.29
N ILE A 97 8.18 7.40 15.41
CA ILE A 97 9.62 7.50 15.72
C ILE A 97 10.35 8.08 14.51
N LEU A 98 10.08 7.52 13.33
CA LEU A 98 10.69 7.96 12.07
C LEU A 98 10.34 9.41 11.75
N SER A 99 9.08 9.82 11.98
CA SER A 99 8.62 11.20 11.77
C SER A 99 9.29 12.17 12.74
N PHE A 100 9.46 11.81 14.02
CA PHE A 100 10.22 12.65 14.96
C PHE A 100 11.67 12.83 14.51
N ASP A 101 12.25 11.78 13.92
CA ASP A 101 13.61 11.84 13.40
C ASP A 101 13.75 12.73 12.15
N LEU A 102 12.84 12.59 11.19
CA LEU A 102 12.81 13.45 10.00
C LEU A 102 12.45 14.89 10.33
N LEU A 103 11.50 15.13 11.25
CA LEU A 103 11.09 16.46 11.67
C LEU A 103 12.24 17.22 12.34
N THR A 104 13.10 16.54 13.09
CA THR A 104 14.30 17.16 13.67
C THR A 104 15.21 17.74 12.57
N ILE A 105 15.45 16.97 11.50
CA ILE A 105 16.26 17.40 10.35
C ILE A 105 15.54 18.52 9.57
N ASP A 106 14.22 18.41 9.40
CA ASP A 106 13.41 19.43 8.72
C ASP A 106 13.42 20.77 9.49
N LYS A 107 13.40 20.74 10.83
CA LYS A 107 13.54 21.94 11.67
C LYS A 107 14.93 22.57 11.55
N CYS A 108 16.00 21.78 11.42
CA CYS A 108 17.32 22.30 11.06
C CYS A 108 17.30 23.01 9.70
N ARG A 109 16.67 22.38 8.68
CA ARG A 109 16.55 22.94 7.33
C ARG A 109 15.82 24.29 7.30
N ARG A 110 14.74 24.41 8.07
CA ARG A 110 13.96 25.64 8.24
C ARG A 110 14.64 26.69 9.12
N LYS A 111 15.87 26.43 9.58
CA LYS A 111 16.66 27.29 10.47
C LYS A 111 15.99 27.54 11.83
N GLU A 112 15.11 26.64 12.26
CA GLU A 112 14.46 26.67 13.58
C GLU A 112 15.41 26.09 14.65
N PHE A 113 16.62 26.65 14.78
CA PHE A 113 17.74 26.04 15.51
C PHE A 113 17.48 25.81 16.99
N GLN A 114 16.70 26.67 17.65
CA GLN A 114 16.35 26.45 19.05
C GLN A 114 15.54 25.17 19.23
N ILE A 115 14.54 24.95 18.39
CA ILE A 115 13.67 23.77 18.44
C ILE A 115 14.46 22.52 18.08
N SER A 116 15.23 22.57 16.99
CA SER A 116 15.99 21.41 16.53
C SER A 116 17.12 21.02 17.49
N ARG A 117 17.75 21.98 18.20
CA ARG A 117 18.67 21.66 19.31
C ARG A 117 17.98 20.84 20.40
N SER A 118 16.83 21.31 20.91
CA SER A 118 16.06 20.55 21.91
C SER A 118 15.66 19.16 21.41
N MET A 119 15.24 19.04 20.14
CA MET A 119 14.88 17.74 19.55
C MET A 119 16.09 16.81 19.41
N LEU A 120 17.24 17.31 18.97
CA LEU A 120 18.49 16.53 18.89
C LEU A 120 18.93 16.04 20.28
N THR A 121 18.77 16.88 21.32
CA THR A 121 19.02 16.47 22.71
C THR A 121 18.10 15.32 23.13
N VAL A 122 16.81 15.41 22.83
CA VAL A 122 15.84 14.32 23.11
C VAL A 122 16.23 13.05 22.36
N GLN A 123 16.57 13.14 21.07
CA GLN A 123 17.00 11.99 20.26
C GLN A 123 18.25 11.32 20.83
N GLN A 124 19.26 12.08 21.21
CA GLN A 124 20.48 11.55 21.82
C GLN A 124 20.18 10.86 23.15
N TRP A 125 19.31 11.45 23.95
CA TRP A 125 18.91 10.88 25.22
C TRP A 125 18.14 9.56 25.02
N LEU A 126 17.20 9.50 24.07
CA LEU A 126 16.53 8.25 23.69
C LEU A 126 17.54 7.23 23.16
N LYS A 127 18.55 7.67 22.39
CA LYS A 127 19.83 7.00 22.06
C LYS A 127 20.37 6.11 23.18
N ARG A 128 20.40 6.70 24.37
CA ARG A 128 21.06 6.16 25.57
C ARG A 128 20.13 5.37 26.48
N PHE A 129 18.87 5.79 26.63
CA PHE A 129 17.97 5.28 27.66
C PHE A 129 16.81 4.43 27.13
N ALA A 130 16.40 4.58 25.87
CA ALA A 130 15.25 3.85 25.34
C ALA A 130 15.57 2.36 25.13
N ARG A 131 14.79 1.47 25.75
CA ARG A 131 14.86 0.01 25.53
C ARG A 131 13.64 -0.40 24.71
N ASP A 132 13.86 -0.62 23.41
CA ASP A 132 12.78 -0.87 22.47
C ASP A 132 12.34 -2.35 22.45
N VAL A 133 11.01 -2.55 22.45
CA VAL A 133 10.32 -3.83 22.31
C VAL A 133 9.35 -3.76 21.13
N LEU A 134 9.55 -4.58 20.11
CA LEU A 134 8.75 -4.60 18.88
C LEU A 134 7.78 -5.79 18.92
N ASP A 135 6.48 -5.53 18.80
CA ASP A 135 5.47 -6.56 18.61
C ASP A 135 5.07 -6.65 17.13
N GLU A 136 5.07 -7.84 16.55
CA GLU A 136 5.00 -8.08 15.10
C GLU A 136 6.18 -7.43 14.34
N SER A 137 7.40 -7.78 14.78
CA SER A 137 8.64 -7.19 14.28
C SER A 137 8.91 -7.43 12.79
N ASP A 138 8.34 -8.48 12.20
CA ASP A 138 8.40 -8.76 10.77
C ASP A 138 7.69 -7.70 9.92
N GLU A 139 6.58 -7.16 10.43
CA GLU A 139 5.81 -6.11 9.77
C GLU A 139 6.37 -4.72 10.08
N ILE A 140 6.77 -4.47 11.34
CA ILE A 140 7.38 -3.19 11.75
C ILE A 140 8.68 -2.92 10.96
N LEU A 141 9.46 -3.97 10.69
CA LEU A 141 10.74 -3.87 9.98
C LEU A 141 10.62 -4.22 8.49
N HIS A 142 9.41 -4.19 7.93
CA HIS A 142 9.17 -4.59 6.55
C HIS A 142 9.77 -3.59 5.54
N VAL A 143 10.45 -4.12 4.52
CA VAL A 143 11.23 -3.32 3.56
C VAL A 143 10.40 -2.54 2.54
N LYS A 144 9.10 -2.79 2.42
CA LYS A 144 8.24 -2.01 1.49
C LYS A 144 7.86 -0.63 2.02
N TYR A 145 7.87 -0.44 3.34
CA TYR A 145 7.46 0.81 3.97
C TYR A 145 8.60 1.82 4.02
N GLN A 146 8.32 3.05 3.59
CA GLN A 146 9.17 4.23 3.79
C GLN A 146 8.35 5.44 4.17
N LEU A 147 8.87 6.23 5.11
CA LEU A 147 8.36 7.57 5.42
C LEU A 147 9.16 8.61 4.63
N ILE A 148 8.47 9.50 3.92
CA ILE A 148 9.08 10.51 3.06
C ILE A 148 8.54 11.90 3.41
N TYR A 149 9.45 12.83 3.67
CA TYR A 149 9.15 14.26 3.75
C TYR A 149 9.57 14.90 2.44
N THR A 150 8.59 15.39 1.69
CA THR A 150 8.86 16.13 0.46
C THR A 150 9.35 17.54 0.77
N ILE A 151 10.29 18.07 0.01
CA ILE A 151 10.94 19.36 0.29
C ILE A 151 10.88 20.25 -0.93
N GLY A 152 10.45 21.50 -0.73
CA GLY A 152 10.44 22.55 -1.74
C GLY A 152 9.11 22.68 -2.49
N SER A 153 9.11 23.51 -3.53
CA SER A 153 7.90 23.80 -4.31
C SER A 153 7.43 22.59 -5.10
N GLN A 154 6.13 22.29 -5.02
CA GLN A 154 5.50 21.32 -5.92
C GLN A 154 5.67 21.75 -7.37
N ARG A 155 6.03 20.79 -8.21
CA ARG A 155 6.14 20.97 -9.66
C ARG A 155 5.34 19.88 -10.36
N PRO A 156 4.78 20.14 -11.56
CA PRO A 156 4.24 19.07 -12.38
C PRO A 156 5.26 17.95 -12.59
N VAL A 157 4.79 16.71 -12.69
CA VAL A 157 5.61 15.62 -13.22
C VAL A 157 6.15 15.98 -14.60
N ASP A 158 7.33 15.46 -14.96
CA ASP A 158 7.94 15.71 -16.27
C ASP A 158 6.95 15.37 -17.41
N ALA A 159 6.97 16.13 -18.50
CA ALA A 159 5.98 16.19 -19.59
C ALA A 159 4.51 16.54 -19.21
N GLY A 160 4.18 16.70 -17.92
CA GLY A 160 2.89 17.20 -17.44
C GLY A 160 1.69 16.59 -18.15
N VAL A 161 0.86 17.45 -18.77
CA VAL A 161 -0.36 17.05 -19.49
C VAL A 161 -0.12 16.00 -20.57
N GLN A 162 1.01 16.09 -21.28
CA GLN A 162 1.33 15.12 -22.33
C GLN A 162 1.56 13.72 -21.77
N ARG A 163 2.03 13.61 -20.52
CA ARG A 163 2.31 12.32 -19.87
C ARG A 163 1.05 11.48 -19.70
N TRP A 164 0.05 12.02 -19.01
CA TRP A 164 -1.19 11.29 -18.76
C TRP A 164 -2.08 11.19 -20.01
N LYS A 165 -2.06 12.17 -20.92
CA LYS A 165 -2.78 12.05 -22.22
C LYS A 165 -2.20 10.95 -23.09
N THR A 166 -0.87 10.80 -23.14
CA THR A 166 -0.24 9.68 -23.87
C THR A 166 -0.65 8.34 -23.26
N ILE A 167 -0.65 8.23 -21.93
CA ILE A 167 -1.13 7.03 -21.22
C ILE A 167 -2.61 6.72 -21.55
N GLN A 168 -3.48 7.73 -21.61
CA GLN A 168 -4.89 7.58 -22.00
C GLN A 168 -5.02 6.97 -23.40
N SER A 169 -4.30 7.51 -24.39
CA SER A 169 -4.29 6.97 -25.75
C SER A 169 -3.78 5.53 -25.80
N ILE A 170 -2.78 5.17 -25.00
CA ILE A 170 -2.30 3.78 -24.92
C ILE A 170 -3.35 2.85 -24.31
N LEU A 171 -4.09 3.30 -23.29
CA LEU A 171 -5.18 2.49 -22.70
C LEU A 171 -6.34 2.30 -23.68
N GLU A 172 -6.62 3.26 -24.58
CA GLU A 172 -7.59 3.06 -25.67
C GLU A 172 -7.13 1.96 -26.63
N LEU A 173 -5.84 1.92 -26.98
CA LEU A 173 -5.27 0.83 -27.80
C LEU A 173 -5.30 -0.53 -27.06
N VAL A 174 -5.10 -0.54 -25.74
CA VAL A 174 -5.30 -1.74 -24.92
C VAL A 174 -6.75 -2.23 -25.03
N LYS A 175 -7.74 -1.34 -24.89
CA LYS A 175 -9.16 -1.69 -25.03
C LYS A 175 -9.47 -2.27 -26.42
N LYS A 176 -8.96 -1.65 -27.48
CA LYS A 176 -9.12 -2.14 -28.86
C LYS A 176 -8.55 -3.55 -29.05
N SER A 177 -7.41 -3.84 -28.41
CA SER A 177 -6.72 -5.12 -28.51
C SER A 177 -7.23 -6.19 -27.54
N ALA A 178 -7.96 -5.80 -26.48
CA ALA A 178 -8.26 -6.65 -25.33
C ALA A 178 -8.97 -7.96 -25.70
N GLU A 179 -10.01 -7.88 -26.54
CA GLU A 179 -10.80 -9.06 -26.93
C GLU A 179 -9.97 -10.07 -27.75
N ASP A 180 -9.22 -9.58 -28.74
CA ASP A 180 -8.39 -10.42 -29.60
C ASP A 180 -7.27 -11.11 -28.82
N VAL A 181 -6.59 -10.37 -27.93
CA VAL A 181 -5.53 -10.94 -27.09
C VAL A 181 -6.14 -11.94 -26.09
N ALA A 182 -7.30 -11.64 -25.50
CA ALA A 182 -8.00 -12.59 -24.62
C ALA A 182 -8.41 -13.88 -25.33
N ARG A 183 -8.85 -13.81 -26.60
CA ARG A 183 -9.14 -15.00 -27.42
C ARG A 183 -7.90 -15.86 -27.64
N ASN A 184 -6.76 -15.25 -27.94
CA ASN A 184 -5.49 -15.96 -28.19
C ASN A 184 -4.83 -16.50 -26.92
N TYR A 185 -5.05 -15.86 -25.77
CA TYR A 185 -4.42 -16.17 -24.49
C TYR A 185 -5.47 -16.42 -23.38
N SER A 186 -6.49 -17.22 -23.66
CA SER A 186 -7.66 -17.44 -22.78
C SER A 186 -7.34 -17.98 -21.37
N LYS A 187 -6.15 -18.56 -21.18
CA LYS A 187 -5.68 -19.04 -19.87
C LYS A 187 -4.89 -18.00 -19.09
N ASP A 188 -4.33 -17.01 -19.78
CA ASP A 188 -3.38 -16.05 -19.23
C ASP A 188 -4.00 -14.65 -19.08
N ILE A 189 -5.29 -14.50 -19.39
CA ILE A 189 -6.02 -13.23 -19.35
C ILE A 189 -7.35 -13.41 -18.63
N SER A 190 -7.66 -12.48 -17.72
CA SER A 190 -9.00 -12.28 -17.19
C SER A 190 -9.66 -11.18 -18.01
N TYR A 191 -10.68 -11.53 -18.80
CA TYR A 191 -11.40 -10.60 -19.66
C TYR A 191 -12.90 -10.71 -19.45
N GLU A 192 -13.56 -9.56 -19.27
CA GLU A 192 -15.01 -9.43 -19.31
C GLU A 192 -15.37 -8.28 -20.25
N LYS A 193 -16.17 -8.59 -21.27
CA LYS A 193 -16.61 -7.61 -22.25
C LYS A 193 -17.47 -6.55 -21.57
N SER A 194 -17.26 -5.29 -21.93
CA SER A 194 -18.08 -4.20 -21.43
C SER A 194 -19.50 -4.26 -22.01
N SER A 195 -20.47 -3.75 -21.24
CA SER A 195 -21.87 -3.64 -21.67
C SER A 195 -22.10 -2.59 -22.75
N ARG A 196 -21.20 -1.60 -22.87
CA ARG A 196 -21.25 -0.49 -23.81
C ARG A 196 -19.88 -0.29 -24.44
N SER A 197 -19.86 0.19 -25.68
CA SER A 197 -18.62 0.55 -26.39
C SER A 197 -17.86 1.67 -25.69
N SER A 198 -18.53 2.56 -24.95
CA SER A 198 -17.90 3.70 -24.25
C SER A 198 -17.09 3.30 -23.00
N HIS A 199 -17.30 2.09 -22.49
CA HIS A 199 -16.69 1.61 -21.26
C HIS A 199 -15.34 0.92 -21.52
N PHE A 200 -14.46 0.91 -20.53
CA PHE A 200 -13.29 0.04 -20.54
C PHE A 200 -13.69 -1.38 -20.10
N PRO A 201 -13.26 -2.45 -20.80
CA PRO A 201 -13.57 -3.82 -20.39
C PRO A 201 -12.79 -4.20 -19.13
N SER A 202 -13.29 -5.17 -18.36
CA SER A 202 -12.47 -5.78 -17.30
C SER A 202 -11.33 -6.53 -17.98
N PHE A 203 -10.08 -6.11 -17.77
CA PHE A 203 -8.92 -6.69 -18.44
C PHE A 203 -7.72 -6.77 -17.50
N ARG A 204 -7.20 -7.99 -17.30
CA ARG A 204 -6.02 -8.23 -16.46
C ARG A 204 -5.14 -9.33 -17.03
N LEU A 205 -3.84 -9.12 -17.01
CA LEU A 205 -2.83 -10.13 -17.38
C LEU A 205 -2.56 -11.04 -16.17
N LEU A 206 -2.63 -12.35 -16.37
CA LEU A 206 -2.39 -13.38 -15.35
C LEU A 206 -0.95 -13.92 -15.40
N SER A 207 -0.29 -13.77 -16.55
CA SER A 207 1.11 -14.12 -16.79
C SER A 207 1.75 -13.13 -17.78
N HIS A 208 3.07 -13.22 -17.95
CA HIS A 208 3.84 -12.37 -18.87
C HIS A 208 3.65 -12.75 -20.35
N GLN A 209 3.32 -14.00 -20.64
CA GLN A 209 3.20 -14.54 -22.01
C GLN A 209 2.42 -13.67 -23.01
N PRO A 210 1.23 -13.12 -22.68
CA PRO A 210 0.48 -12.25 -23.59
C PRO A 210 1.10 -10.86 -23.82
N PHE A 211 1.95 -10.37 -22.91
CA PHE A 211 2.38 -8.97 -22.90
C PHE A 211 3.22 -8.56 -24.11
N PRO A 212 4.23 -9.33 -24.58
CA PRO A 212 4.99 -8.97 -25.78
C PRO A 212 4.10 -8.78 -27.01
N SER A 213 3.11 -9.66 -27.22
CA SER A 213 2.17 -9.54 -28.34
C SER A 213 1.26 -8.32 -28.21
N LEU A 214 0.79 -8.02 -26.99
CA LEU A 214 0.03 -6.80 -26.71
C LEU A 214 0.88 -5.54 -26.97
N ALA A 215 2.12 -5.51 -26.51
CA ALA A 215 3.03 -4.39 -26.68
C ALA A 215 3.35 -4.12 -28.15
N GLU A 216 3.61 -5.17 -28.93
CA GLU A 216 3.84 -5.07 -30.37
C GLU A 216 2.61 -4.53 -31.11
N ARG A 217 1.40 -4.99 -30.76
CA ARG A 217 0.15 -4.48 -31.34
C ARG A 217 -0.06 -2.99 -31.03
N ILE A 218 0.11 -2.60 -29.77
CA ILE A 218 0.01 -1.20 -29.33
C ILE A 218 1.01 -0.33 -30.09
N ALA A 219 2.27 -0.76 -30.19
CA ALA A 219 3.31 -0.02 -30.89
C ALA A 219 2.98 0.20 -32.37
N ASN A 220 2.53 -0.86 -33.06
CA ASN A 220 2.17 -0.79 -34.48
C ASN A 220 0.92 0.06 -34.72
N ASP A 221 -0.13 -0.11 -33.93
CA ASP A 221 -1.35 0.68 -34.03
C ASP A 221 -1.06 2.17 -33.78
N TRP A 222 -0.30 2.49 -32.73
CA TRP A 222 0.09 3.86 -32.43
C TRP A 222 0.88 4.48 -33.59
N LEU A 223 1.86 3.77 -34.16
CA LEU A 223 2.64 4.25 -35.32
C LEU A 223 1.80 4.40 -36.59
N SER A 224 0.74 3.60 -36.76
CA SER A 224 -0.15 3.67 -37.92
C SER A 224 -0.96 4.97 -37.96
N GLU A 225 -1.27 5.53 -36.79
CA GLU A 225 -1.96 6.81 -36.62
C GLU A 225 -1.02 8.02 -36.85
N GLN A 226 0.29 7.81 -36.89
CA GLN A 226 1.28 8.87 -37.08
C GLN A 226 1.77 8.97 -38.53
N SER A 227 1.94 10.19 -39.04
CA SER A 227 2.51 10.48 -40.36
C SER A 227 4.05 10.54 -40.36
N TYR A 228 4.71 9.48 -39.90
CA TYR A 228 6.18 9.37 -39.90
C TYR A 228 6.73 8.64 -41.13
N ARG A 229 7.98 8.96 -41.52
CA ARG A 229 8.69 8.26 -42.60
C ARG A 229 8.97 6.80 -42.21
N GLN A 230 9.14 5.92 -43.18
CA GLN A 230 9.34 4.49 -42.93
C GLN A 230 10.61 4.21 -42.08
N GLU A 231 11.71 4.90 -42.37
CA GLU A 231 12.95 4.79 -41.58
C GLU A 231 12.74 5.22 -40.12
N ASP A 232 12.06 6.35 -39.93
CA ASP A 232 11.73 6.89 -38.61
C ASP A 232 10.81 5.96 -37.82
N ARG A 233 9.83 5.33 -38.49
CA ARG A 233 8.95 4.31 -37.88
C ARG A 233 9.74 3.11 -37.36
N GLN A 234 10.71 2.62 -38.13
CA GLN A 234 11.56 1.50 -37.71
C GLN A 234 12.43 1.86 -36.51
N LEU A 235 13.04 3.06 -36.53
CA LEU A 235 13.83 3.55 -35.41
C LEU A 235 12.98 3.68 -34.13
N ILE A 236 11.80 4.29 -34.22
CA ILE A 236 10.89 4.41 -33.07
C ILE A 236 10.48 3.04 -32.56
N LEU A 237 10.07 2.12 -33.45
CA LEU A 237 9.64 0.77 -33.07
C LEU A 237 10.74 0.03 -32.30
N SER A 238 11.97 0.04 -32.83
CA SER A 238 13.13 -0.55 -32.13
C SER A 238 13.37 0.11 -30.77
N PHE A 239 13.21 1.44 -30.67
CA PHE A 239 13.45 2.16 -29.43
C PHE A 239 12.41 1.86 -28.35
N ILE A 240 11.12 1.80 -28.70
CA ILE A 240 10.05 1.61 -27.71
C ILE A 240 9.89 0.15 -27.28
N LEU A 241 10.27 -0.82 -28.13
CA LEU A 241 10.17 -2.26 -27.84
C LEU A 241 11.47 -2.88 -27.29
N GLU A 242 12.64 -2.23 -27.45
CA GLU A 242 13.92 -2.75 -26.96
C GLU A 242 14.53 -1.90 -25.83
N THR A 243 15.10 -2.56 -24.82
CA THR A 243 15.70 -1.85 -23.67
C THR A 243 17.15 -1.44 -23.88
N ASN A 244 17.87 -2.00 -24.86
CA ASN A 244 19.31 -1.77 -25.10
C ASN A 244 19.60 -0.52 -25.96
N THR A 245 18.60 0.18 -26.44
CA THR A 245 18.73 1.37 -27.31
C THR A 245 18.84 2.68 -26.50
N SER A 246 19.43 3.72 -27.11
CA SER A 246 19.55 5.07 -26.53
C SER A 246 18.66 6.06 -27.28
N ILE A 247 18.06 7.01 -26.58
CA ILE A 247 17.23 8.07 -27.17
C ILE A 247 18.02 8.95 -28.15
N GLU A 248 19.34 8.95 -28.05
CA GLU A 248 20.25 9.66 -28.94
C GLU A 248 20.04 9.32 -30.42
N CYS A 249 19.58 8.10 -30.74
CA CYS A 249 19.26 7.72 -32.13
C CYS A 249 18.07 8.49 -32.73
N LEU A 250 17.21 9.07 -31.88
CA LEU A 250 16.03 9.86 -32.25
C LEU A 250 16.23 11.36 -32.04
N ASN A 251 17.28 11.77 -31.33
CA ASN A 251 17.58 13.18 -31.11
C ASN A 251 17.78 13.92 -32.44
N ASN A 252 17.38 15.18 -32.48
CA ASN A 252 17.40 16.06 -33.67
C ASN A 252 16.47 15.64 -34.83
N ARG A 253 15.79 14.49 -34.78
CA ARG A 253 14.79 14.07 -35.78
C ARG A 253 13.38 14.54 -35.44
N PHE A 254 13.09 14.71 -34.15
CA PHE A 254 11.76 15.04 -33.64
C PHE A 254 11.80 16.21 -32.67
N SER A 255 10.66 16.88 -32.51
CA SER A 255 10.48 17.89 -31.46
C SER A 255 10.52 17.25 -30.08
N GLN A 256 10.78 18.08 -29.06
CA GLN A 256 10.82 17.63 -27.67
C GLN A 256 9.50 16.96 -27.22
N ASP A 257 8.35 17.48 -27.67
CA ASP A 257 7.04 16.91 -27.35
C ASP A 257 6.87 15.48 -27.88
N ILE A 258 7.35 15.22 -29.11
CA ILE A 258 7.31 13.89 -29.72
C ILE A 258 8.27 12.95 -28.99
N LEU A 259 9.49 13.41 -28.66
CA LEU A 259 10.46 12.61 -27.89
C LEU A 259 9.91 12.24 -26.50
N GLN A 260 9.20 13.15 -25.83
CA GLN A 260 8.53 12.84 -24.56
C GLN A 260 7.50 11.72 -24.72
N ARG A 261 6.64 11.79 -25.74
CA ARG A 261 5.66 10.71 -26.03
C ARG A 261 6.37 9.38 -26.26
N ILE A 262 7.41 9.36 -27.09
CA ILE A 262 8.20 8.15 -27.38
C ILE A 262 8.84 7.58 -26.10
N LEU A 263 9.36 8.42 -25.21
CA LEU A 263 9.90 7.98 -23.91
C LEU A 263 8.82 7.37 -23.01
N ILE A 264 7.61 7.95 -23.00
CA ILE A 264 6.47 7.40 -22.25
C ILE A 264 6.06 6.04 -22.82
N LEU A 265 5.96 5.91 -24.15
CA LEU A 265 5.70 4.62 -24.82
C LEU A 265 6.76 3.58 -24.46
N ARG A 266 8.05 3.95 -24.49
CA ARG A 266 9.13 3.05 -24.08
C ARG A 266 8.98 2.61 -22.62
N GLY A 267 8.60 3.53 -21.73
CA GLY A 267 8.31 3.23 -20.33
C GLY A 267 7.19 2.21 -20.17
N LEU A 268 6.07 2.43 -20.87
CA LEU A 268 4.90 1.55 -20.83
C LEU A 268 5.17 0.16 -21.42
N LEU A 269 5.92 0.09 -22.52
CA LEU A 269 6.12 -1.14 -23.30
C LEU A 269 7.37 -1.91 -22.85
N SER A 270 8.57 -1.49 -23.27
CA SER A 270 9.81 -2.25 -22.99
C SER A 270 10.32 -2.14 -21.56
N SER A 271 9.97 -1.08 -20.82
CA SER A 271 10.20 -1.04 -19.37
C SER A 271 9.06 -1.63 -18.55
N GLU A 272 8.05 -2.23 -19.21
CA GLU A 272 7.00 -3.07 -18.61
C GLU A 272 6.08 -2.41 -17.58
N VAL A 273 6.05 -1.07 -17.47
CA VAL A 273 5.13 -0.36 -16.57
C VAL A 273 3.67 -0.75 -16.82
N LEU A 274 3.29 -0.91 -18.09
CA LEU A 274 1.93 -1.30 -18.46
C LEU A 274 1.65 -2.76 -18.06
N PHE A 275 2.62 -3.67 -18.21
CA PHE A 275 2.48 -5.06 -17.77
C PHE A 275 2.18 -5.11 -16.28
N VAL A 276 3.00 -4.44 -15.47
CA VAL A 276 2.83 -4.48 -14.02
C VAL A 276 1.50 -3.87 -13.62
N ALA A 277 1.11 -2.71 -14.16
CA ALA A 277 -0.20 -2.12 -13.88
C ALA A 277 -1.37 -3.05 -14.25
N LEU A 278 -1.30 -3.73 -15.41
CA LEU A 278 -2.32 -4.66 -15.89
C LEU A 278 -2.33 -6.02 -15.18
N THR A 279 -1.35 -6.32 -14.31
CA THR A 279 -1.40 -7.52 -13.45
C THR A 279 -2.07 -7.24 -12.10
N LYS A 280 -2.15 -5.97 -11.70
CA LYS A 280 -2.69 -5.54 -10.39
C LYS A 280 -4.20 -5.74 -10.33
N ARG A 281 -4.69 -6.19 -9.18
CA ARG A 281 -6.11 -6.35 -8.89
C ARG A 281 -6.68 -5.04 -8.32
N TYR A 282 -7.61 -4.43 -9.05
CA TYR A 282 -8.42 -3.31 -8.58
C TYR A 282 -9.09 -3.66 -7.25
N ARG A 283 -9.13 -2.70 -6.31
CA ARG A 283 -9.61 -2.82 -4.92
C ARG A 283 -8.85 -3.78 -4.01
N VAL A 284 -7.83 -4.49 -4.50
CA VAL A 284 -7.00 -5.39 -3.68
C VAL A 284 -5.57 -4.90 -3.59
N ASN A 285 -4.95 -4.55 -4.72
CA ASN A 285 -3.60 -4.02 -4.76
C ASN A 285 -3.57 -2.49 -4.83
N TYR A 286 -4.62 -1.87 -5.35
CA TYR A 286 -4.71 -0.42 -5.50
C TYR A 286 -6.16 0.08 -5.54
N GLY A 287 -6.32 1.37 -5.26
CA GLY A 287 -7.54 2.13 -5.45
C GLY A 287 -7.42 3.54 -4.90
N VAL A 288 -8.51 4.31 -4.88
CA VAL A 288 -8.54 5.65 -4.29
C VAL A 288 -8.82 5.56 -2.79
N ASN A 289 -8.19 6.43 -1.99
CA ASN A 289 -8.43 6.44 -0.54
C ASN A 289 -9.73 7.20 -0.23
N PRO A 290 -10.79 6.53 0.28
CA PRO A 290 -12.08 7.18 0.52
C PRO A 290 -12.08 8.06 1.78
N ASN A 291 -11.01 8.08 2.56
CA ASN A 291 -10.94 8.84 3.80
C ASN A 291 -10.91 10.36 3.51
N PRO A 292 -11.92 11.14 3.94
CA PRO A 292 -11.98 12.58 3.68
C PRO A 292 -10.80 13.36 4.28
N LYS A 293 -10.12 12.80 5.30
CA LYS A 293 -8.93 13.44 5.90
C LYS A 293 -7.72 13.43 4.98
N PHE A 294 -7.64 12.47 4.07
CA PHE A 294 -6.50 12.30 3.16
C PHE A 294 -6.88 12.69 1.72
N ASN A 295 -8.17 12.64 1.38
CA ASN A 295 -8.82 13.13 0.15
C ASN A 295 -7.97 13.06 -1.12
N ARG A 296 -7.27 11.93 -1.31
CA ARG A 296 -6.38 11.72 -2.44
C ARG A 296 -7.16 11.01 -3.53
N ARG A 297 -7.31 11.65 -4.68
CA ARG A 297 -8.07 11.17 -5.83
C ARG A 297 -7.24 10.33 -6.80
N MET A 298 -5.91 10.33 -6.68
CA MET A 298 -5.03 9.36 -7.35
C MET A 298 -5.02 8.00 -6.64
N ALA A 299 -4.73 6.95 -7.41
CA ALA A 299 -4.60 5.60 -6.89
C ALA A 299 -3.43 5.47 -5.90
N VAL A 300 -3.69 4.77 -4.80
CA VAL A 300 -2.73 4.44 -3.74
C VAL A 300 -2.62 2.92 -3.56
N PRO A 301 -1.51 2.42 -2.99
CA PRO A 301 -1.38 1.01 -2.62
C PRO A 301 -2.45 0.60 -1.60
N PHE A 302 -2.99 -0.61 -1.75
CA PHE A 302 -3.90 -1.21 -0.79
C PHE A 302 -3.18 -2.31 -0.01
N ARG A 303 -3.37 -2.32 1.31
CA ARG A 303 -2.81 -3.36 2.20
C ARG A 303 -3.64 -4.64 2.18
N ALA A 304 -4.89 -4.50 1.78
CA ALA A 304 -5.86 -5.57 1.61
C ALA A 304 -7.04 -5.06 0.79
N LYS A 305 -7.97 -5.95 0.50
CA LYS A 305 -9.23 -5.60 -0.14
C LYS A 305 -9.94 -4.41 0.54
N ASP A 306 -10.22 -3.36 -0.24
CA ASP A 306 -10.89 -2.13 0.19
C ASP A 306 -10.19 -1.35 1.32
N VAL A 307 -8.94 -1.70 1.64
CA VAL A 307 -8.16 -1.05 2.70
C VAL A 307 -6.94 -0.39 2.09
N ALA A 308 -7.11 0.89 1.76
CA ALA A 308 -6.03 1.77 1.34
C ALA A 308 -4.96 1.88 2.44
N ALA A 309 -3.70 1.89 2.04
CA ALA A 309 -2.64 2.36 2.93
C ALA A 309 -2.84 3.87 3.18
N GLU A 310 -2.88 4.27 4.45
CA GLU A 310 -3.05 5.68 4.83
C GLU A 310 -1.83 6.51 4.43
N ASN A 311 -2.05 7.74 3.94
CA ASN A 311 -0.98 8.68 3.56
C ASN A 311 0.04 8.17 2.51
N THR A 312 -0.25 7.10 1.77
CA THR A 312 0.74 6.55 0.83
C THR A 312 0.54 6.94 -0.63
N GLU A 313 1.58 6.70 -1.44
CA GLU A 313 1.53 6.64 -2.90
C GLU A 313 2.38 5.53 -3.48
N PHE A 314 2.16 5.26 -4.77
CA PHE A 314 3.10 4.54 -5.60
C PHE A 314 4.33 5.40 -5.90
N GLY A 315 5.51 4.84 -5.68
CA GLY A 315 6.77 5.55 -5.91
C GLY A 315 7.13 5.83 -7.38
N HIS A 316 6.47 5.13 -8.31
CA HIS A 316 6.68 5.30 -9.76
C HIS A 316 5.52 6.13 -10.37
N PRO A 317 5.79 7.29 -11.01
CA PRO A 317 4.75 8.19 -11.48
C PRO A 317 3.84 7.57 -12.56
N ASP A 318 4.40 6.85 -13.55
CA ASP A 318 3.58 6.24 -14.60
C ASP A 318 2.68 5.11 -14.07
N ILE A 319 3.14 4.30 -13.10
CA ILE A 319 2.29 3.33 -12.40
C ILE A 319 1.16 4.05 -11.67
N ALA A 320 1.45 5.13 -10.94
CA ALA A 320 0.41 5.91 -10.26
C ALA A 320 -0.65 6.44 -11.23
N ILE A 321 -0.23 6.97 -12.39
CA ILE A 321 -1.14 7.50 -13.42
C ILE A 321 -1.96 6.37 -14.05
N VAL A 322 -1.33 5.28 -14.51
CA VAL A 322 -2.03 4.15 -15.15
C VAL A 322 -3.03 3.52 -14.17
N LEU A 323 -2.63 3.26 -12.92
CA LEU A 323 -3.52 2.69 -11.92
C LEU A 323 -4.65 3.66 -11.53
N THR A 324 -4.42 4.98 -11.56
CA THR A 324 -5.48 5.97 -11.37
C THR A 324 -6.51 5.87 -12.50
N GLN A 325 -6.08 5.83 -13.76
CA GLN A 325 -6.98 5.65 -14.91
C GLN A 325 -7.82 4.38 -14.79
N LEU A 326 -7.15 3.25 -14.56
CA LEU A 326 -7.80 1.95 -14.43
C LEU A 326 -8.79 1.93 -13.25
N PHE A 327 -8.47 2.59 -12.12
CA PHE A 327 -9.40 2.71 -11.00
C PHE A 327 -10.73 3.36 -11.43
N TYR A 328 -10.69 4.52 -12.07
CA TYR A 328 -11.91 5.23 -12.46
C TYR A 328 -12.66 4.53 -13.61
N TYR A 329 -11.93 3.88 -14.52
CA TYR A 329 -12.53 3.04 -15.56
C TYR A 329 -13.30 1.84 -15.00
N TYR A 330 -12.78 1.19 -13.94
CA TYR A 330 -13.44 0.04 -13.32
C TYR A 330 -14.56 0.42 -12.35
N ASP A 331 -14.37 1.49 -11.58
CA ASP A 331 -15.34 1.95 -10.59
C ASP A 331 -16.51 2.70 -11.26
N SER A 332 -16.47 4.03 -11.26
CA SER A 332 -17.23 5.00 -12.05
C SER A 332 -17.04 6.38 -11.41
N LEU A 333 -17.49 7.45 -12.08
CA LEU A 333 -17.64 8.75 -11.43
C LEU A 333 -18.87 8.77 -10.53
N THR A 334 -18.74 9.41 -9.37
CA THR A 334 -19.87 9.72 -8.47
C THR A 334 -20.77 10.79 -9.09
N ASN A 335 -22.01 10.90 -8.62
CA ASN A 335 -22.93 11.96 -9.08
C ASN A 335 -22.35 13.37 -8.89
N GLU A 336 -21.58 13.59 -7.82
CA GLU A 336 -20.94 14.87 -7.55
C GLU A 336 -19.83 15.17 -8.58
N GLN A 337 -18.98 14.19 -8.88
CA GLN A 337 -17.93 14.32 -9.90
C GLN A 337 -18.53 14.50 -11.30
N MET A 338 -19.63 13.81 -11.59
CA MET A 338 -20.39 14.01 -12.83
C MET A 338 -20.91 15.44 -12.95
N LEU A 339 -21.52 15.96 -11.89
CA LEU A 339 -22.01 17.34 -11.87
C LEU A 339 -20.84 18.33 -12.07
N GLN A 340 -19.69 18.11 -11.44
CA GLN A 340 -18.48 18.92 -11.63
C GLN A 340 -18.02 18.93 -13.09
N CYS A 341 -18.01 17.77 -13.77
CA CYS A 341 -17.66 17.70 -15.20
C CYS A 341 -18.62 18.52 -16.06
N PHE A 342 -19.92 18.36 -15.89
CA PHE A 342 -20.93 19.06 -16.70
C PHE A 342 -20.98 20.57 -16.42
N GLN A 343 -20.79 21.00 -15.17
CA GLN A 343 -20.68 22.42 -14.82
C GLN A 343 -19.44 23.04 -15.47
N ARG A 344 -18.29 22.37 -15.37
CA ARG A 344 -17.07 22.85 -16.03
C ARG A 344 -17.21 22.88 -17.55
N LEU A 345 -17.87 21.89 -18.13
CA LEU A 345 -18.15 21.86 -19.57
C LEU A 345 -19.00 23.08 -19.97
N SER A 346 -20.08 23.36 -19.24
CA SER A 346 -20.94 24.53 -19.45
C SER A 346 -20.21 25.87 -19.31
N ASP A 347 -19.44 26.02 -18.23
CA ASP A 347 -18.95 27.35 -17.82
C ASP A 347 -17.51 27.63 -18.27
N GLY A 348 -16.74 26.58 -18.56
CA GLY A 348 -15.29 26.65 -18.74
C GLY A 348 -14.78 26.27 -20.13
N GLU A 349 -15.58 25.61 -20.96
CA GLU A 349 -15.18 25.22 -22.31
C GLU A 349 -15.75 26.18 -23.37
N LYS A 350 -14.98 26.46 -24.41
CA LYS A 350 -15.42 27.36 -25.50
C LYS A 350 -16.45 26.72 -26.44
N HIS A 351 -16.34 25.41 -26.61
CA HIS A 351 -17.15 24.59 -27.53
C HIS A 351 -17.65 23.34 -26.79
N PRO A 352 -18.51 23.49 -25.77
CA PRO A 352 -19.03 22.36 -25.00
C PRO A 352 -19.77 21.34 -25.86
N GLU A 353 -20.45 21.80 -26.92
CA GLU A 353 -21.17 20.97 -27.88
C GLU A 353 -20.27 19.97 -28.61
N GLU A 354 -19.04 20.35 -28.98
CA GLU A 354 -18.09 19.48 -29.68
C GLU A 354 -17.59 18.36 -28.76
N ILE A 355 -17.21 18.71 -27.53
CA ILE A 355 -16.75 17.76 -26.51
C ILE A 355 -17.87 16.80 -26.12
N TYR A 356 -19.09 17.33 -25.93
CA TYR A 356 -20.25 16.52 -25.60
C TYR A 356 -20.61 15.55 -26.74
N HIS A 357 -20.55 16.02 -27.98
CA HIS A 357 -20.76 15.17 -29.16
C HIS A 357 -19.71 14.06 -29.23
N GLU A 358 -18.44 14.34 -28.92
CA GLU A 358 -17.39 13.31 -28.83
C GLU A 358 -17.75 12.24 -27.79
N TRP A 359 -18.17 12.65 -26.58
CA TRP A 359 -18.58 11.73 -25.51
C TRP A 359 -19.73 10.82 -25.94
N ILE A 360 -20.71 11.37 -26.65
CA ILE A 360 -21.85 10.60 -27.20
C ILE A 360 -21.40 9.65 -28.29
N SER A 361 -20.58 10.12 -29.23
CA SER A 361 -20.12 9.31 -30.36
C SER A 361 -19.32 8.07 -29.94
N TYR A 362 -18.79 8.10 -28.72
CA TYR A 362 -18.07 7.01 -28.11
C TYR A 362 -18.98 5.95 -27.46
N ASP A 363 -20.29 6.21 -27.36
CA ASP A 363 -21.31 5.30 -26.82
C ASP A 363 -22.21 4.75 -27.94
N ASP A 364 -22.98 3.71 -27.61
CA ASP A 364 -23.88 3.04 -28.54
C ASP A 364 -25.25 3.77 -28.61
N ASP A 365 -25.60 4.31 -29.78
CA ASP A 365 -26.78 5.20 -29.95
C ASP A 365 -28.13 4.55 -29.58
N ASP A 366 -28.24 3.23 -29.71
CA ASP A 366 -29.44 2.44 -29.39
C ASP A 366 -29.85 2.49 -27.90
N HIS A 367 -28.95 2.97 -27.03
CA HIS A 367 -29.14 3.01 -25.58
C HIS A 367 -29.26 4.42 -25.00
N LEU A 368 -29.32 5.45 -25.86
CA LEU A 368 -29.38 6.85 -25.45
C LEU A 368 -30.81 7.37 -25.40
N ASP A 369 -31.15 8.02 -24.28
CA ASP A 369 -32.41 8.74 -24.15
C ASP A 369 -32.43 9.97 -25.09
N PRO A 370 -33.54 10.27 -25.80
CA PRO A 370 -33.61 11.42 -26.70
C PRO A 370 -33.23 12.75 -26.04
N SER A 371 -33.52 12.92 -24.75
CA SER A 371 -33.23 14.15 -24.01
C SER A 371 -31.74 14.41 -23.80
N ILE A 372 -30.88 13.39 -23.98
CA ILE A 372 -29.43 13.52 -23.80
C ILE A 372 -28.64 13.38 -25.10
N LYS A 373 -29.29 13.31 -26.28
CA LYS A 373 -28.57 13.14 -27.56
C LYS A 373 -27.82 14.38 -28.04
N THR A 374 -28.18 15.57 -27.56
CA THR A 374 -27.49 16.81 -27.91
C THR A 374 -27.23 17.64 -26.66
N TRP A 375 -26.28 18.56 -26.76
CA TRP A 375 -25.91 19.44 -25.66
C TRP A 375 -27.08 20.33 -25.23
N GLU A 376 -27.88 20.82 -26.17
CA GLU A 376 -29.04 21.68 -25.89
C GLU A 376 -30.15 20.97 -25.12
N GLY A 377 -30.20 19.64 -25.18
CA GLY A 377 -31.14 18.82 -24.42
C GLY A 377 -30.79 18.70 -22.94
N ILE A 378 -29.57 19.08 -22.54
CA ILE A 378 -29.08 18.89 -21.17
C ILE A 378 -29.59 19.99 -20.24
N ASN A 379 -30.36 19.60 -19.23
CA ASN A 379 -30.82 20.47 -18.17
C ASN A 379 -30.25 20.01 -16.82
N LEU A 380 -29.15 20.61 -16.37
CA LEU A 380 -28.51 20.28 -15.10
C LEU A 380 -29.36 20.62 -13.85
N LYS A 381 -30.48 21.32 -14.01
CA LYS A 381 -31.45 21.58 -12.92
C LYS A 381 -32.51 20.48 -12.82
N ASP A 382 -32.67 19.65 -13.85
CA ASP A 382 -33.59 18.52 -13.84
C ASP A 382 -32.95 17.32 -13.12
N ASP A 383 -33.42 17.04 -11.91
CA ASP A 383 -32.90 15.93 -11.11
C ASP A 383 -33.20 14.56 -11.71
N GLN A 384 -34.37 14.41 -12.35
CA GLN A 384 -34.78 13.15 -12.95
C GLN A 384 -33.92 12.85 -14.18
N GLN A 385 -33.72 13.84 -15.06
CA GLN A 385 -32.83 13.68 -16.21
C GLN A 385 -31.42 13.28 -15.76
N ARG A 386 -30.87 13.97 -14.74
CA ARG A 386 -29.54 13.69 -14.20
C ARG A 386 -29.41 12.27 -13.65
N THR A 387 -30.32 11.88 -12.77
CA THR A 387 -30.19 10.65 -11.97
C THR A 387 -30.59 9.40 -12.74
N VAL A 388 -31.51 9.51 -13.71
CA VAL A 388 -32.05 8.37 -14.45
C VAL A 388 -31.37 8.19 -15.82
N HIS A 389 -31.05 9.28 -16.52
CA HIS A 389 -30.61 9.21 -17.92
C HIS A 389 -29.15 9.65 -18.09
N LEU A 390 -28.81 10.88 -17.68
CA LEU A 390 -27.53 11.51 -17.97
C LEU A 390 -26.35 10.86 -17.21
N PHE A 391 -26.37 10.88 -15.88
CA PHE A 391 -25.25 10.38 -15.09
C PHE A 391 -25.06 8.86 -15.20
N PRO A 392 -26.11 8.02 -15.24
CA PRO A 392 -25.94 6.58 -15.48
C PRO A 392 -25.27 6.28 -16.83
N THR A 393 -25.57 7.06 -17.87
CA THR A 393 -24.97 6.90 -19.20
C THR A 393 -23.48 7.23 -19.21
N PHE A 394 -23.10 8.36 -18.61
CA PHE A 394 -21.75 8.90 -18.78
C PHE A 394 -20.75 8.55 -17.68
N ARG A 395 -21.18 8.06 -16.51
CA ARG A 395 -20.27 7.83 -15.35
C ARG A 395 -19.17 6.78 -15.57
N LYS A 396 -19.33 5.91 -16.58
CA LYS A 396 -18.36 4.90 -16.99
C LYS A 396 -17.79 5.16 -18.40
N ASN A 397 -18.20 6.25 -19.04
CA ASN A 397 -17.68 6.64 -20.34
C ASN A 397 -16.22 7.09 -20.18
N MET A 398 -15.30 6.44 -20.92
CA MET A 398 -13.87 6.69 -20.80
C MET A 398 -13.50 8.15 -21.08
N LEU A 399 -14.16 8.82 -22.02
CA LEU A 399 -13.85 10.21 -22.37
C LEU A 399 -14.25 11.18 -21.26
N VAL A 400 -15.38 10.92 -20.61
CA VAL A 400 -15.85 11.71 -19.45
C VAL A 400 -14.94 11.51 -18.24
N ILE A 401 -14.51 10.27 -18.00
CA ILE A 401 -13.52 9.94 -16.96
C ILE A 401 -12.19 10.63 -17.27
N ASN A 402 -11.74 10.59 -18.53
CA ASN A 402 -10.53 11.27 -18.96
C ASN A 402 -10.62 12.77 -18.76
N TYR A 403 -11.77 13.38 -19.08
CA TYR A 403 -12.04 14.77 -18.81
C TYR A 403 -11.95 15.08 -17.31
N PHE A 404 -12.63 14.28 -16.46
CA PHE A 404 -12.56 14.44 -15.02
C PHE A 404 -11.11 14.42 -14.50
N LEU A 405 -10.33 13.43 -14.92
CA LEU A 405 -8.96 13.26 -14.47
C LEU A 405 -8.03 14.35 -14.97
N ASN A 406 -8.21 14.79 -16.22
CA ASN A 406 -7.40 15.83 -16.87
C ASN A 406 -7.63 17.22 -16.28
N HIS A 407 -8.80 17.47 -15.66
CA HIS A 407 -9.14 18.80 -15.14
C HIS A 407 -9.16 18.88 -13.62
N PHE A 408 -9.48 17.80 -12.91
CA PHE A 408 -9.70 17.84 -11.45
C PHE A 408 -8.76 16.96 -10.64
N VAL A 409 -8.02 16.03 -11.25
CA VAL A 409 -7.14 15.09 -10.51
C VAL A 409 -5.67 15.32 -10.84
N PHE A 410 -5.21 15.02 -12.05
CA PHE A 410 -3.78 15.10 -12.37
C PHE A 410 -3.19 16.51 -12.25
N PRO A 411 -3.87 17.60 -12.66
CA PRO A 411 -3.33 18.94 -12.46
C PRO A 411 -3.05 19.30 -11.00
N GLN A 412 -3.75 18.68 -10.06
CA GLN A 412 -3.61 18.91 -8.62
C GLN A 412 -2.65 17.91 -7.98
N GLU A 413 -2.76 16.63 -8.31
CA GLU A 413 -2.09 15.56 -7.57
C GLU A 413 -0.91 14.89 -8.29
N ALA A 414 -0.81 14.98 -9.63
CA ALA A 414 0.34 14.44 -10.37
C ALA A 414 1.52 15.42 -10.30
N LYS A 415 2.05 15.58 -9.09
CA LYS A 415 3.14 16.49 -8.73
C LYS A 415 4.35 15.72 -8.25
N GLN A 416 5.49 16.40 -8.30
CA GLN A 416 6.75 15.94 -7.73
C GLN A 416 7.42 17.10 -7.00
N PHE A 417 8.38 16.78 -6.15
CA PHE A 417 9.15 17.74 -5.38
C PHE A 417 10.63 17.66 -5.77
N PRO A 418 11.39 18.76 -5.61
CA PRO A 418 12.81 18.76 -5.96
C PRO A 418 13.64 17.80 -5.10
N GLN A 419 13.32 17.72 -3.80
CA GLN A 419 14.09 16.99 -2.81
C GLN A 419 13.18 16.26 -1.82
N LYS A 420 13.76 15.29 -1.12
CA LYS A 420 13.11 14.55 -0.05
C LYS A 420 14.05 14.21 1.10
N LEU A 421 13.47 13.99 2.28
CA LEU A 421 14.08 13.22 3.37
C LEU A 421 13.36 11.89 3.49
N ILE A 422 14.10 10.80 3.67
CA ILE A 422 13.55 9.44 3.71
C ILE A 422 13.94 8.79 5.03
N SER A 423 13.01 8.03 5.62
CA SER A 423 13.29 7.09 6.71
C SER A 423 12.64 5.73 6.46
N SER A 424 13.25 4.68 6.97
CA SER A 424 12.80 3.29 6.78
C SER A 424 13.05 2.44 8.02
N ALA A 425 12.73 1.15 7.93
CA ALA A 425 13.03 0.16 8.97
C ALA A 425 14.50 0.15 9.42
N TRP A 426 15.44 0.53 8.54
CA TRP A 426 16.85 0.65 8.90
C TRP A 426 17.08 1.64 10.04
N ASP A 427 16.34 2.75 10.09
CA ASP A 427 16.49 3.80 11.11
C ASP A 427 15.94 3.41 12.49
N LEU A 428 15.04 2.42 12.54
CA LEU A 428 14.56 1.86 13.81
C LEU A 428 15.66 1.05 14.51
N SER A 429 16.70 0.65 13.77
CA SER A 429 17.84 -0.11 14.25
C SER A 429 19.12 0.72 14.13
N SER A 430 20.01 0.69 15.13
CA SER A 430 21.33 1.30 15.00
C SER A 430 22.26 0.74 16.07
N ASP A 431 23.51 0.53 15.67
CA ASP A 431 24.67 0.29 16.52
C ASP A 431 24.93 1.40 17.55
N ARG A 432 24.45 2.62 17.31
CA ARG A 432 24.61 3.78 18.21
C ARG A 432 23.69 3.75 19.43
N ARG A 433 22.80 2.76 19.54
CA ARG A 433 21.90 2.62 20.68
C ARG A 433 22.63 1.94 21.83
N ALA A 434 22.59 2.55 23.01
CA ALA A 434 23.21 1.98 24.20
C ALA A 434 22.42 0.77 24.75
N LYS A 435 21.16 0.63 24.34
CA LYS A 435 20.26 -0.44 24.76
C LYS A 435 19.92 -1.31 23.55
N ILE A 436 19.84 -2.61 23.80
CA ILE A 436 19.44 -3.59 22.79
C ILE A 436 18.02 -3.27 22.29
N THR A 437 17.66 -3.69 21.09
CA THR A 437 16.28 -3.72 20.59
C THR A 437 15.82 -5.17 20.52
N THR A 438 14.59 -5.48 20.94
CA THR A 438 14.07 -6.86 20.94
C THR A 438 12.72 -6.92 20.27
N GLY A 439 12.54 -7.86 19.33
CA GLY A 439 11.29 -8.03 18.60
C GLY A 439 10.76 -9.46 18.62
N PHE A 440 9.43 -9.57 18.56
CA PHE A 440 8.71 -10.83 18.46
C PHE A 440 7.90 -10.88 17.17
N SER A 441 7.91 -12.04 16.51
CA SER A 441 7.05 -12.34 15.37
C SER A 441 6.45 -13.74 15.48
N GLY A 442 5.33 -13.96 14.79
CA GLY A 442 4.78 -15.30 14.57
C GLY A 442 5.60 -16.16 13.61
N THR A 443 6.43 -15.53 12.78
CA THR A 443 7.18 -16.18 11.71
C THR A 443 8.63 -15.67 11.68
N ASN A 444 9.49 -16.32 10.90
CA ASN A 444 10.87 -15.89 10.65
C ASN A 444 11.13 -15.68 9.13
N ASP A 445 10.07 -15.57 8.33
CA ASP A 445 10.15 -15.55 6.87
C ASP A 445 10.88 -14.31 6.33
N THR A 446 10.81 -13.20 7.06
CA THR A 446 11.48 -11.93 6.71
C THR A 446 12.90 -11.82 7.25
N GLN A 447 13.49 -12.89 7.83
CA GLN A 447 14.80 -12.81 8.51
C GLN A 447 15.92 -12.24 7.63
N LEU A 448 15.89 -12.51 6.31
CA LEU A 448 16.90 -12.05 5.37
C LEU A 448 16.77 -10.54 5.06
N LEU A 449 15.58 -9.99 5.28
CA LEU A 449 15.22 -8.60 5.00
C LEU A 449 15.31 -7.70 6.24
N LEU A 450 15.69 -8.25 7.39
CA LEU A 450 15.92 -7.45 8.59
C LEU A 450 17.15 -6.52 8.37
N PRO A 451 17.12 -5.28 8.89
CA PRO A 451 18.31 -4.43 8.95
C PRO A 451 19.49 -5.18 9.57
N ILE A 452 20.72 -4.91 9.12
CA ILE A 452 21.89 -5.70 9.56
C ILE A 452 22.15 -5.67 11.07
N HIS A 453 21.66 -4.64 11.76
CA HIS A 453 21.80 -4.48 13.21
C HIS A 453 20.76 -5.31 14.00
N ILE A 454 19.83 -5.98 13.31
CA ILE A 454 18.84 -6.87 13.91
C ILE A 454 19.14 -8.30 13.48
N GLY A 455 19.51 -9.15 14.44
CA GLY A 455 19.68 -10.58 14.24
C GLY A 455 18.43 -11.38 14.59
N GLN A 456 18.20 -12.48 13.88
CA GLN A 456 17.23 -13.49 14.30
C GLN A 456 17.85 -14.34 15.43
N TRP A 457 17.19 -14.38 16.59
CA TRP A 457 17.63 -15.10 17.78
C TRP A 457 16.50 -15.95 18.33
N ASP A 458 16.31 -17.15 17.79
CA ASP A 458 15.23 -18.03 18.21
C ASP A 458 15.59 -18.87 19.43
N LEU A 459 14.63 -19.01 20.35
CA LEU A 459 14.83 -19.80 21.55
C LEU A 459 14.92 -21.29 21.17
N PRO A 460 15.92 -22.06 21.63
CA PRO A 460 16.07 -23.48 21.27
C PRO A 460 14.80 -24.31 21.52
N LYS A 461 14.05 -23.98 22.59
CA LYS A 461 12.79 -24.65 22.95
C LYS A 461 11.65 -24.40 21.94
N LEU A 462 11.73 -23.33 21.15
CA LEU A 462 10.74 -22.88 20.18
C LEU A 462 11.12 -23.16 18.72
N VAL A 463 12.31 -23.72 18.44
CA VAL A 463 12.75 -24.04 17.06
C VAL A 463 11.77 -24.98 16.34
N LYS A 464 11.05 -25.83 17.09
CA LYS A 464 10.03 -26.73 16.53
C LYS A 464 8.72 -26.04 16.10
N THR A 465 8.57 -24.73 16.31
CA THR A 465 7.33 -23.97 16.03
C THR A 465 6.84 -24.21 14.60
N ASP A 466 7.72 -24.02 13.61
CA ASP A 466 7.36 -24.20 12.20
C ASP A 466 6.94 -25.63 11.88
N ALA A 467 7.66 -26.62 12.43
CA ALA A 467 7.34 -28.03 12.24
C ALA A 467 5.97 -28.39 12.86
N VAL A 468 5.63 -27.84 14.03
CA VAL A 468 4.33 -28.05 14.68
C VAL A 468 3.20 -27.45 13.85
N VAL A 469 3.39 -26.23 13.33
CA VAL A 469 2.44 -25.57 12.44
C VAL A 469 2.21 -26.41 11.18
N LEU A 470 3.27 -26.82 10.50
CA LEU A 470 3.18 -27.66 9.29
C LEU A 470 2.52 -29.01 9.58
N ASN A 471 2.86 -29.65 10.70
CA ASN A 471 2.25 -30.92 11.11
C ASN A 471 0.73 -30.78 11.33
N ASN A 472 0.27 -29.66 11.90
CA ASN A 472 -1.16 -29.40 12.06
C ASN A 472 -1.85 -29.11 10.72
N LEU A 473 -1.17 -28.42 9.80
CA LEU A 473 -1.69 -28.14 8.46
C LEU A 473 -1.82 -29.42 7.64
N LEU A 474 -0.79 -30.27 7.61
CA LEU A 474 -0.70 -31.49 6.79
C LEU A 474 -1.56 -32.68 7.28
N ARG A 475 -2.45 -32.47 8.24
CA ARG A 475 -3.38 -33.52 8.69
C ARG A 475 -4.40 -33.85 7.59
N ARG A 476 -4.79 -35.12 7.51
CA ARG A 476 -5.75 -35.63 6.50
C ARG A 476 -7.08 -34.86 6.48
N GLU A 477 -7.54 -34.39 7.63
CA GLU A 477 -8.76 -33.57 7.75
C GLU A 477 -8.71 -32.25 6.94
N ASN A 478 -7.52 -31.80 6.54
CA ASN A 478 -7.29 -30.57 5.77
C ASN A 478 -7.02 -30.82 4.27
N GLU A 479 -7.06 -32.06 3.77
CA GLU A 479 -6.69 -32.40 2.38
C GLU A 479 -7.74 -32.01 1.31
N PHE A 480 -8.59 -31.02 1.60
CA PHE A 480 -9.66 -30.59 0.70
C PHE A 480 -9.25 -29.30 -0.01
N TYR A 481 -9.09 -29.40 -1.33
CA TYR A 481 -8.77 -28.28 -2.21
C TYR A 481 -9.80 -28.18 -3.34
N ARG A 482 -10.18 -26.96 -3.69
CA ARG A 482 -11.03 -26.65 -4.84
C ARG A 482 -10.53 -25.40 -5.55
N SER A 483 -10.55 -25.41 -6.88
CA SER A 483 -10.35 -24.23 -7.70
C SER A 483 -11.68 -23.65 -8.17
N LEU A 484 -11.74 -22.32 -8.23
CA LEU A 484 -12.86 -21.58 -8.77
C LEU A 484 -12.66 -21.32 -10.27
N PRO A 485 -13.74 -21.24 -11.06
CA PRO A 485 -13.66 -20.86 -12.47
C PRO A 485 -13.24 -19.39 -12.62
N ILE A 486 -12.88 -19.01 -13.86
CA ILE A 486 -12.67 -17.61 -14.23
C ILE A 486 -14.00 -16.86 -14.06
N SER A 487 -13.96 -15.64 -13.50
CA SER A 487 -15.13 -14.76 -13.34
C SER A 487 -16.27 -15.33 -12.49
N VAL A 488 -15.93 -15.97 -11.36
CA VAL A 488 -16.93 -16.48 -10.39
C VAL A 488 -17.57 -15.36 -9.57
N THR A 489 -18.87 -15.48 -9.29
CA THR A 489 -19.63 -14.54 -8.45
C THR A 489 -19.55 -14.90 -6.96
N ILE A 490 -19.76 -13.91 -6.08
CA ILE A 490 -19.85 -14.14 -4.62
C ILE A 490 -20.89 -15.20 -4.28
N LYS A 491 -22.04 -15.14 -4.97
CA LYS A 491 -23.16 -16.06 -4.78
C LYS A 491 -22.74 -17.51 -5.03
N GLU A 492 -22.04 -17.76 -6.13
CA GLU A 492 -21.56 -19.10 -6.50
C GLU A 492 -20.50 -19.62 -5.53
N ILE A 493 -19.56 -18.76 -5.08
CA ILE A 493 -18.58 -19.15 -4.05
C ILE A 493 -19.29 -19.56 -2.76
N LEU A 494 -20.25 -18.77 -2.28
CA LEU A 494 -20.97 -19.07 -1.04
C LEU A 494 -21.85 -20.31 -1.16
N GLU A 495 -22.51 -20.54 -2.30
CA GLU A 495 -23.27 -21.76 -2.56
C GLU A 495 -22.38 -23.00 -2.49
N GLN A 496 -21.18 -22.90 -3.05
CA GLN A 496 -20.18 -23.96 -3.00
C GLN A 496 -19.66 -24.25 -1.60
N ILE A 497 -19.58 -23.25 -0.71
CA ILE A 497 -19.16 -23.39 0.69
C ILE A 497 -20.29 -23.97 1.55
N VAL A 498 -21.51 -23.46 1.39
CA VAL A 498 -22.68 -23.91 2.17
C VAL A 498 -23.05 -25.34 1.85
N ASN A 499 -22.89 -25.76 0.59
CA ASN A 499 -23.17 -27.12 0.13
C ASN A 499 -21.99 -28.09 0.32
N ASP A 500 -20.91 -27.68 1.02
CA ASP A 500 -19.82 -28.60 1.34
C ASP A 500 -20.33 -29.77 2.21
N ARG A 501 -19.73 -30.95 2.02
CA ARG A 501 -20.08 -32.16 2.78
C ARG A 501 -19.86 -31.97 4.28
N GLN A 502 -18.85 -31.17 4.64
CA GLN A 502 -18.61 -30.81 6.04
C GLN A 502 -19.02 -29.37 6.27
N ARG A 503 -19.70 -29.13 7.40
CA ARG A 503 -20.20 -27.81 7.76
C ARG A 503 -19.05 -26.82 7.95
N VAL A 504 -18.96 -25.83 7.06
CA VAL A 504 -18.03 -24.70 7.17
C VAL A 504 -18.68 -23.59 8.02
N GLN A 505 -17.93 -23.06 8.98
CA GLN A 505 -18.41 -22.02 9.90
C GLN A 505 -17.52 -20.79 9.90
N VAL A 506 -16.33 -20.88 9.31
CA VAL A 506 -15.38 -19.76 9.22
C VAL A 506 -14.89 -19.62 7.78
N ILE A 507 -14.90 -18.39 7.25
CA ILE A 507 -14.22 -18.03 6.01
C ILE A 507 -13.02 -17.17 6.39
N LEU A 508 -11.84 -17.64 5.99
CA LEU A 508 -10.56 -16.92 6.11
C LEU A 508 -10.20 -16.38 4.73
N ASP A 509 -10.62 -15.15 4.42
CA ASP A 509 -10.46 -14.50 3.12
C ASP A 509 -9.06 -13.86 2.92
N VAL A 510 -7.99 -14.62 3.19
CA VAL A 510 -6.60 -14.14 3.07
C VAL A 510 -6.14 -13.94 1.62
N GLY A 511 -6.82 -14.58 0.65
CA GLY A 511 -6.59 -14.45 -0.77
C GLY A 511 -7.44 -13.36 -1.47
N ALA A 512 -8.27 -12.66 -0.71
CA ALA A 512 -9.21 -11.65 -1.20
C ALA A 512 -10.05 -12.15 -2.39
N LEU A 513 -10.66 -13.34 -2.30
CA LEU A 513 -11.47 -13.91 -3.38
C LEU A 513 -12.81 -13.19 -3.54
N PHE A 514 -13.34 -12.62 -2.47
CA PHE A 514 -14.64 -11.94 -2.48
C PHE A 514 -14.54 -10.46 -2.86
N VAL A 515 -13.81 -10.09 -3.93
CA VAL A 515 -13.48 -8.68 -4.28
C VAL A 515 -14.71 -7.76 -4.36
N ASN A 516 -15.81 -8.25 -4.94
CA ASN A 516 -16.96 -7.40 -5.32
C ASN A 516 -18.02 -7.22 -4.22
N GLY A 517 -17.70 -7.42 -2.94
CA GLY A 517 -18.68 -7.29 -1.86
C GLY A 517 -18.06 -6.85 -0.54
N SER A 518 -18.72 -5.98 0.20
CA SER A 518 -18.29 -5.62 1.56
C SER A 518 -18.38 -6.83 2.50
N ASN A 519 -17.61 -6.80 3.59
CA ASN A 519 -17.67 -7.82 4.66
C ASN A 519 -19.10 -8.07 5.13
N ARG A 520 -19.90 -6.99 5.24
CA ARG A 520 -21.33 -7.05 5.58
C ARG A 520 -22.14 -7.81 4.54
N GLN A 521 -21.99 -7.46 3.26
CA GLN A 521 -22.74 -8.11 2.17
C GLN A 521 -22.43 -9.61 2.10
N ILE A 522 -21.16 -9.99 2.26
CA ILE A 522 -20.74 -11.40 2.25
C ILE A 522 -21.34 -12.14 3.45
N ALA A 523 -21.27 -11.55 4.64
CA ALA A 523 -21.84 -12.12 5.86
C ALA A 523 -23.37 -12.31 5.75
N ILE A 524 -24.10 -11.33 5.24
CA ILE A 524 -25.56 -11.40 5.03
C ILE A 524 -25.89 -12.51 4.03
N GLN A 525 -25.27 -12.50 2.84
CA GLN A 525 -25.53 -13.53 1.83
C GLN A 525 -25.18 -14.94 2.31
N TRP A 526 -24.14 -15.08 3.13
CA TRP A 526 -23.79 -16.36 3.72
C TRP A 526 -24.81 -16.80 4.77
N LEU A 527 -25.30 -15.87 5.59
CA LEU A 527 -26.37 -16.14 6.55
C LEU A 527 -27.64 -16.61 5.84
N GLU A 528 -28.10 -15.88 4.84
CA GLU A 528 -29.31 -16.19 4.05
C GLU A 528 -29.26 -17.60 3.45
N LYS A 529 -28.10 -18.02 2.96
CA LYS A 529 -27.90 -19.38 2.41
C LYS A 529 -27.78 -20.47 3.47
N SER A 530 -27.39 -20.11 4.69
CA SER A 530 -27.19 -21.06 5.79
C SER A 530 -28.51 -21.60 6.34
N LYS A 531 -28.54 -22.86 6.79
CA LYS A 531 -29.74 -23.50 7.38
C LYS A 531 -30.16 -22.80 8.68
N THR A 532 -31.42 -22.38 8.77
CA THR A 532 -32.00 -21.67 9.93
C THR A 532 -31.97 -22.50 11.22
N ALA A 533 -32.12 -23.83 11.14
CA ALA A 533 -31.99 -24.71 12.31
C ALA A 533 -30.56 -24.77 12.90
N GLN A 534 -29.56 -24.22 12.22
CA GLN A 534 -28.15 -24.36 12.58
C GLN A 534 -27.46 -23.03 12.89
N ILE A 535 -27.79 -21.98 12.14
CA ILE A 535 -27.11 -20.67 12.15
C ILE A 535 -28.16 -19.56 12.31
N ASP A 536 -27.96 -18.72 13.30
CA ASP A 536 -28.79 -17.55 13.57
C ASP A 536 -28.07 -16.24 13.24
N TYR A 537 -26.72 -16.26 13.24
CA TYR A 537 -25.90 -15.06 13.20
C TYR A 537 -24.74 -15.16 12.22
N ALA A 538 -24.38 -14.04 11.61
CA ALA A 538 -23.13 -13.89 10.86
C ALA A 538 -22.28 -12.76 11.43
N VAL A 539 -21.04 -13.09 11.79
CA VAL A 539 -20.08 -12.19 12.42
C VAL A 539 -19.07 -11.72 11.36
N TYR A 540 -18.81 -10.42 11.35
CA TYR A 540 -17.89 -9.79 10.40
C TYR A 540 -17.28 -8.52 11.00
N PHE A 541 -16.20 -8.04 10.37
CA PHE A 541 -15.58 -6.76 10.72
C PHE A 541 -16.18 -5.61 9.92
N LYS A 542 -16.48 -4.50 10.60
CA LYS A 542 -16.74 -3.19 9.99
C LYS A 542 -15.68 -2.23 10.52
N SER A 543 -14.74 -1.85 9.65
CA SER A 543 -13.47 -1.25 10.09
C SER A 543 -12.82 -2.17 11.15
N ASP A 544 -12.18 -1.63 12.19
CA ASP A 544 -11.51 -2.45 13.22
C ASP A 544 -12.46 -3.04 14.29
N SER A 545 -13.79 -2.96 14.10
CA SER A 545 -14.78 -3.38 15.10
C SER A 545 -15.62 -4.57 14.63
N LEU A 546 -15.89 -5.48 15.57
CA LEU A 546 -16.71 -6.67 15.33
C LEU A 546 -18.20 -6.37 15.41
N TYR A 547 -18.92 -6.77 14.36
CA TYR A 547 -20.36 -6.69 14.27
C TYR A 547 -20.96 -8.07 14.00
N VAL A 548 -22.22 -8.21 14.38
CA VAL A 548 -23.06 -9.35 14.04
C VAL A 548 -24.27 -8.91 13.24
N CYS A 549 -24.68 -9.72 12.28
CA CYS A 549 -25.97 -9.65 11.60
C CYS A 549 -26.83 -10.83 12.03
N ASP A 550 -28.10 -10.58 12.36
CA ASP A 550 -29.10 -11.63 12.60
C ASP A 550 -29.95 -11.94 11.35
N ARG A 551 -30.90 -12.86 11.50
CA ARG A 551 -31.84 -13.28 10.42
C ARG A 551 -32.84 -12.20 10.02
N GLN A 552 -33.01 -11.17 10.83
CA GLN A 552 -33.85 -10.00 10.55
C GLN A 552 -33.05 -8.86 9.91
N ASN A 553 -31.79 -9.13 9.51
CA ASN A 553 -30.85 -8.15 8.98
C ASN A 553 -30.57 -6.98 9.94
N GLN A 554 -30.73 -7.19 11.26
CA GLN A 554 -30.35 -6.23 12.29
C GLN A 554 -28.86 -6.39 12.63
N HIS A 555 -28.24 -5.26 12.98
CA HIS A 555 -26.80 -5.18 13.19
C HIS A 555 -26.46 -4.67 14.59
N HIS A 556 -25.62 -5.42 15.29
CA HIS A 556 -25.21 -5.08 16.65
C HIS A 556 -23.71 -5.25 16.85
N PRO A 557 -23.07 -4.49 17.76
CA PRO A 557 -21.72 -4.80 18.21
C PRO A 557 -21.67 -6.23 18.75
N PHE A 558 -20.68 -7.00 18.31
CA PHE A 558 -20.57 -8.43 18.67
C PHE A 558 -20.51 -8.63 20.19
N ALA A 559 -19.71 -7.81 20.88
CA ALA A 559 -19.44 -7.94 22.32
C ALA A 559 -20.68 -7.78 23.22
N THR A 560 -21.73 -7.09 22.74
CA THR A 560 -22.98 -6.87 23.49
C THR A 560 -24.15 -7.70 22.96
N SER A 561 -23.90 -8.56 21.97
CA SER A 561 -24.93 -9.36 21.32
C SER A 561 -25.00 -10.78 21.90
N PRO A 562 -26.18 -11.46 21.84
CA PRO A 562 -26.29 -12.86 22.22
C PRO A 562 -25.36 -13.81 21.45
N ALA A 563 -24.91 -13.40 20.26
CA ALA A 563 -23.99 -14.17 19.43
C ALA A 563 -22.62 -14.39 20.12
N SER A 564 -22.19 -13.47 20.99
CA SER A 564 -20.92 -13.62 21.72
C SER A 564 -20.89 -14.81 22.68
N GLU A 565 -22.06 -15.25 23.14
CA GLU A 565 -22.25 -16.39 24.05
C GLU A 565 -22.70 -17.67 23.32
N ARG A 566 -23.10 -17.57 22.04
CA ARG A 566 -23.67 -18.67 21.23
C ARG A 566 -22.91 -18.87 19.92
N LEU A 567 -21.59 -19.01 20.02
CA LEU A 567 -20.69 -19.09 18.86
C LEU A 567 -21.04 -20.25 17.91
N GLU A 568 -21.59 -21.36 18.42
CA GLU A 568 -22.05 -22.53 17.65
C GLU A 568 -23.22 -22.26 16.69
N ARG A 569 -23.96 -21.17 16.93
CA ARG A 569 -25.03 -20.64 16.08
C ARG A 569 -24.53 -19.54 15.12
N CYS A 570 -23.22 -19.29 15.07
CA CYS A 570 -22.63 -18.23 14.27
C CYS A 570 -21.82 -18.77 13.08
N VAL A 571 -21.79 -18.01 11.99
CA VAL A 571 -20.74 -18.08 10.96
C VAL A 571 -19.84 -16.84 11.03
N PHE A 572 -18.56 -16.98 10.66
CA PHE A 572 -17.55 -15.92 10.82
C PHE A 572 -16.86 -15.65 9.49
N TYR A 573 -17.02 -14.44 8.96
CA TYR A 573 -16.27 -13.97 7.80
C TYR A 573 -15.12 -13.06 8.26
N LEU A 574 -13.89 -13.51 8.03
CA LEU A 574 -12.66 -12.79 8.38
C LEU A 574 -11.92 -12.43 7.09
N ASP A 575 -11.79 -11.13 6.81
CA ASP A 575 -11.02 -10.63 5.67
C ASP A 575 -9.51 -10.71 5.92
N GLU A 576 -8.73 -10.34 4.90
CA GLU A 576 -7.26 -10.33 4.94
C GLU A 576 -6.70 -9.51 6.11
N VAL A 577 -7.16 -8.27 6.34
CA VAL A 577 -6.63 -7.41 7.42
C VAL A 577 -6.90 -8.02 8.79
N HIS A 578 -8.11 -8.51 8.99
CA HIS A 578 -8.58 -9.01 10.27
C HIS A 578 -8.21 -10.48 10.51
N THR A 579 -7.46 -11.11 9.60
CA THR A 579 -6.76 -12.37 9.87
C THR A 579 -5.50 -12.19 10.75
N ARG A 580 -5.10 -10.94 11.05
CA ARG A 580 -4.01 -10.60 11.98
C ARG A 580 -4.58 -9.91 13.24
N GLY A 581 -3.95 -10.11 14.39
CA GLY A 581 -4.30 -9.41 15.65
C GLY A 581 -5.60 -9.82 16.37
N THR A 582 -6.54 -10.52 15.71
CA THR A 582 -7.85 -10.90 16.28
C THR A 582 -7.83 -12.29 16.93
N ASP A 583 -8.60 -12.48 18.02
CA ASP A 583 -8.67 -13.75 18.76
C ASP A 583 -10.12 -14.18 19.02
N PHE A 584 -10.51 -15.33 18.45
CA PHE A 584 -11.80 -15.96 18.70
C PHE A 584 -11.60 -17.29 19.41
N LYS A 585 -12.42 -17.54 20.44
CA LYS A 585 -12.47 -18.83 21.13
C LYS A 585 -13.52 -19.74 20.49
N PHE A 586 -13.27 -20.15 19.24
CA PHE A 586 -14.21 -21.01 18.52
C PHE A 586 -14.51 -22.32 19.30
N PRO A 587 -15.78 -22.76 19.34
CA PRO A 587 -16.14 -24.08 19.84
C PRO A 587 -15.44 -25.20 19.06
N SER A 588 -15.18 -26.32 19.74
CA SER A 588 -14.53 -27.48 19.13
C SER A 588 -15.30 -28.00 17.91
N GLY A 589 -14.58 -28.52 16.92
CA GLY A 589 -15.18 -29.09 15.69
C GLY A 589 -15.37 -28.11 14.54
N PHE A 590 -15.01 -26.83 14.71
CA PHE A 590 -15.19 -25.83 13.66
C PHE A 590 -14.29 -26.09 12.44
N ARG A 591 -14.85 -25.86 11.26
CA ARG A 591 -14.14 -25.93 9.98
C ARG A 591 -14.06 -24.56 9.31
N ALA A 592 -12.88 -24.24 8.79
CA ALA A 592 -12.69 -23.05 7.95
C ALA A 592 -12.44 -23.37 6.47
N VAL A 593 -12.89 -22.46 5.61
CA VAL A 593 -12.40 -22.34 4.23
C VAL A 593 -11.36 -21.23 4.19
N VAL A 594 -10.15 -21.55 3.74
CA VAL A 594 -9.05 -20.61 3.52
C VAL A 594 -8.99 -20.29 2.03
N THR A 595 -9.11 -19.01 1.71
CA THR A 595 -9.00 -18.54 0.32
C THR A 595 -7.54 -18.36 -0.09
N LEU A 596 -7.22 -18.67 -1.34
CA LEU A 596 -5.87 -18.56 -1.90
C LEU A 596 -5.89 -17.56 -3.05
N GLY A 597 -5.11 -16.49 -2.89
CA GLY A 597 -5.01 -15.37 -3.82
C GLY A 597 -3.61 -15.21 -4.38
N ASN A 598 -3.49 -14.51 -5.51
CA ASN A 598 -2.20 -14.36 -6.16
C ASN A 598 -1.15 -13.69 -5.24
N GLY A 599 0.08 -14.20 -5.27
CA GLY A 599 1.19 -13.68 -4.44
C GLY A 599 1.10 -13.99 -2.95
N LEU A 600 0.16 -14.83 -2.49
CA LEU A 600 0.05 -15.20 -1.08
C LEU A 600 1.33 -15.89 -0.59
N THR A 601 2.00 -15.29 0.38
CA THR A 601 3.20 -15.80 1.02
C THR A 601 2.89 -16.78 2.15
N LYS A 602 3.88 -17.59 2.52
CA LYS A 602 3.79 -18.57 3.61
C LYS A 602 3.37 -17.92 4.92
N ASP A 603 3.98 -16.80 5.31
CA ASP A 603 3.71 -16.14 6.59
C ASP A 603 2.22 -15.75 6.70
N ARG A 604 1.67 -15.09 5.66
CA ARG A 604 0.27 -14.68 5.60
C ARG A 604 -0.67 -15.88 5.61
N PHE A 605 -0.36 -16.90 4.80
CA PHE A 605 -1.13 -18.14 4.73
C PHE A 605 -1.22 -18.82 6.10
N VAL A 606 -0.07 -19.00 6.76
CA VAL A 606 0.02 -19.66 8.06
C VAL A 606 -0.67 -18.83 9.15
N GLN A 607 -0.43 -17.51 9.18
CA GLN A 607 -1.02 -16.62 10.18
C GLN A 607 -2.55 -16.63 10.11
N ALA A 608 -3.12 -16.70 8.91
CA ALA A 608 -4.55 -16.85 8.68
C ALA A 608 -5.05 -18.22 9.16
N CYS A 609 -4.41 -19.33 8.75
CA CYS A 609 -4.80 -20.68 9.19
C CYS A 609 -4.78 -20.83 10.72
N MET A 610 -3.77 -20.26 11.38
CA MET A 610 -3.60 -20.32 12.83
C MET A 610 -4.58 -19.43 13.60
N ARG A 611 -5.46 -18.66 12.93
CA ARG A 611 -6.59 -17.98 13.56
C ARG A 611 -7.65 -18.93 14.09
N MET A 612 -7.74 -20.14 13.54
CA MET A 612 -8.67 -21.15 14.05
C MET A 612 -8.38 -21.48 15.52
N ARG A 613 -7.12 -21.33 15.96
CA ARG A 613 -6.61 -21.85 17.24
C ARG A 613 -6.87 -23.36 17.39
N LYS A 614 -6.11 -24.06 18.23
CA LYS A 614 -6.30 -25.51 18.45
C LYS A 614 -6.41 -26.32 17.12
N LEU A 615 -5.76 -25.85 16.05
CA LEU A 615 -5.73 -26.55 14.77
C LEU A 615 -5.04 -27.91 14.97
N GLY A 616 -5.65 -28.99 14.47
CA GLY A 616 -5.22 -30.36 14.78
C GLY A 616 -5.64 -30.88 16.16
N LYS A 617 -6.44 -30.10 16.91
CA LYS A 617 -7.11 -30.49 18.17
C LYS A 617 -8.62 -30.23 18.07
N GLY A 618 -9.23 -30.64 16.96
CA GLY A 618 -10.68 -30.56 16.71
C GLY A 618 -11.09 -29.58 15.61
N HIS A 619 -10.30 -28.54 15.33
CA HIS A 619 -10.55 -27.65 14.19
C HIS A 619 -9.85 -28.16 12.92
N SER A 620 -10.48 -27.91 11.77
CA SER A 620 -9.99 -28.33 10.45
C SER A 620 -10.12 -27.22 9.40
N LEU A 621 -9.46 -27.41 8.26
CA LEU A 621 -9.38 -26.48 7.15
C LEU A 621 -9.83 -27.12 5.83
N SER A 622 -10.07 -26.26 4.86
CA SER A 622 -10.25 -26.56 3.44
C SER A 622 -9.76 -25.35 2.65
N PHE A 623 -9.40 -25.54 1.39
CA PHE A 623 -8.72 -24.53 0.59
C PHE A 623 -9.49 -24.24 -0.70
N CYS A 624 -9.64 -22.97 -1.01
CA CYS A 624 -10.33 -22.49 -2.21
C CYS A 624 -9.45 -21.48 -2.94
N SER A 625 -9.18 -21.68 -4.22
CA SER A 625 -8.28 -20.82 -5.01
C SER A 625 -8.99 -20.16 -6.18
N SER A 626 -8.47 -19.01 -6.64
CA SER A 626 -8.81 -18.50 -7.97
C SER A 626 -8.21 -19.38 -9.07
N HIS A 627 -8.76 -19.26 -10.29
CA HIS A 627 -8.21 -19.96 -11.46
C HIS A 627 -6.71 -19.69 -11.68
N GLU A 628 -6.28 -18.43 -11.54
CA GLU A 628 -4.88 -18.03 -11.67
C GLU A 628 -3.97 -18.76 -10.67
N VAL A 629 -4.40 -18.87 -9.41
CA VAL A 629 -3.64 -19.56 -8.36
C VAL A 629 -3.58 -21.05 -8.64
N ASP A 630 -4.70 -21.66 -9.06
CA ASP A 630 -4.74 -23.07 -9.46
C ASP A 630 -3.74 -23.38 -10.58
N GLN A 631 -3.71 -22.56 -11.63
CA GLN A 631 -2.74 -22.71 -12.72
C GLN A 631 -1.29 -22.66 -12.23
N ARG A 632 -0.96 -21.68 -11.38
CA ARG A 632 0.39 -21.55 -10.80
C ARG A 632 0.78 -22.80 -10.00
N ILE A 633 -0.10 -23.28 -9.13
CA ILE A 633 0.15 -24.52 -8.36
C ILE A 633 0.36 -25.71 -9.31
N ARG A 634 -0.45 -25.86 -10.37
CA ARG A 634 -0.29 -26.94 -11.36
C ARG A 634 1.02 -26.84 -12.14
N MET A 635 1.45 -25.65 -12.51
CA MET A 635 2.74 -25.44 -13.20
C MET A 635 3.91 -25.91 -12.34
N LEU A 636 3.89 -25.63 -11.04
CA LEU A 636 4.90 -26.11 -10.10
C LEU A 636 4.83 -27.62 -9.89
N LYS A 637 3.63 -28.19 -9.87
CA LYS A 637 3.42 -29.64 -9.76
C LYS A 637 3.91 -30.41 -10.98
N LYS A 638 3.69 -29.90 -12.21
CA LYS A 638 4.14 -30.55 -13.46
C LYS A 638 5.65 -30.74 -13.51
N LYS A 639 6.42 -29.89 -12.85
CA LYS A 639 7.88 -30.08 -12.66
C LYS A 639 8.21 -31.29 -11.76
N SER A 640 7.23 -31.95 -11.12
CA SER A 640 7.49 -32.85 -9.98
C SER A 640 6.76 -34.21 -9.93
N ARG A 641 5.77 -34.54 -10.78
CA ARG A 641 5.22 -35.89 -11.12
C ARG A 641 3.74 -35.82 -11.58
N GLY A 642 3.30 -36.77 -12.40
CA GLY A 642 2.01 -36.82 -13.13
C GLY A 642 0.73 -37.20 -12.34
N GLN A 643 0.50 -36.68 -11.14
CA GLN A 643 -0.81 -36.77 -10.47
C GLN A 643 -1.67 -35.53 -10.79
N GLU A 644 -2.95 -35.71 -11.14
CA GLU A 644 -3.83 -34.59 -11.56
C GLU A 644 -4.42 -33.77 -10.39
N GLN A 645 -4.67 -34.40 -9.24
CA GLN A 645 -5.32 -33.75 -8.10
C GLN A 645 -4.32 -32.92 -7.28
N ILE A 646 -4.66 -31.67 -6.98
CA ILE A 646 -3.87 -30.81 -6.08
C ILE A 646 -4.10 -31.23 -4.64
N VAL A 647 -3.01 -31.35 -3.89
CA VAL A 647 -3.01 -31.62 -2.45
C VAL A 647 -2.37 -30.46 -1.70
N LEU A 648 -2.52 -30.44 -0.37
CA LEU A 648 -2.00 -29.35 0.47
C LEU A 648 -0.48 -29.16 0.36
N THR A 649 0.29 -30.23 0.11
CA THR A 649 1.74 -30.11 -0.11
C THR A 649 2.07 -29.29 -1.36
N ASP A 650 1.23 -29.33 -2.40
CA ASP A 650 1.40 -28.51 -3.61
C ASP A 650 1.09 -27.03 -3.29
N VAL A 651 0.03 -26.76 -2.52
CA VAL A 651 -0.31 -25.40 -2.04
C VAL A 651 0.83 -24.84 -1.18
N LEU A 652 1.36 -25.65 -0.26
CA LEU A 652 2.49 -25.27 0.58
C LEU A 652 3.71 -24.93 -0.29
N ARG A 653 4.08 -25.78 -1.25
CA ARG A 653 5.19 -25.48 -2.16
C ARG A 653 5.01 -24.14 -2.85
N TRP A 654 3.81 -23.87 -3.36
CA TRP A 654 3.49 -22.60 -4.02
C TRP A 654 3.64 -21.38 -3.09
N VAL A 655 3.12 -21.41 -1.86
CA VAL A 655 3.29 -20.27 -0.93
C VAL A 655 4.76 -20.09 -0.50
N TYR A 656 5.55 -21.16 -0.43
CA TYR A 656 7.00 -21.08 -0.17
C TYR A 656 7.74 -20.45 -1.35
N GLU A 657 7.41 -20.81 -2.59
CA GLU A 657 7.99 -20.17 -3.77
C GLU A 657 7.62 -18.67 -3.85
N ASN A 658 6.37 -18.32 -3.51
CA ASN A 658 5.97 -16.91 -3.40
C ASN A 658 6.77 -16.18 -2.31
N THR A 659 7.01 -16.80 -1.15
CA THR A 659 7.86 -16.21 -0.09
C THR A 659 9.29 -16.01 -0.56
N GLN A 660 9.86 -16.96 -1.30
CA GLN A 660 11.21 -16.81 -1.88
C GLN A 660 11.26 -15.65 -2.87
N GLN A 661 10.28 -15.58 -3.78
CA GLN A 661 10.17 -14.50 -4.75
C GLN A 661 10.01 -13.14 -4.07
N ALA A 662 9.11 -13.02 -3.09
CA ALA A 662 8.90 -11.80 -2.31
C ALA A 662 10.15 -11.40 -1.52
N THR A 663 10.92 -12.37 -1.01
CA THR A 663 12.20 -12.10 -0.34
C THR A 663 13.23 -11.57 -1.33
N TRP A 664 13.31 -12.16 -2.53
CA TRP A 664 14.20 -11.72 -3.59
C TRP A 664 13.88 -10.32 -4.09
N ASP A 665 12.60 -10.01 -4.30
CA ASP A 665 12.15 -8.65 -4.63
C ASP A 665 12.50 -7.69 -3.48
N GLY A 666 12.28 -8.13 -2.24
CA GLY A 666 12.63 -7.42 -1.01
C GLY A 666 14.10 -7.02 -0.89
N LEU A 667 15.04 -7.84 -1.36
CA LEU A 667 16.48 -7.56 -1.29
C LEU A 667 16.87 -6.30 -2.05
N HIS A 668 16.17 -5.98 -3.14
CA HIS A 668 16.39 -4.74 -3.88
C HIS A 668 16.04 -3.51 -3.03
N HIS A 669 14.86 -3.50 -2.41
CA HIS A 669 14.41 -2.40 -1.55
C HIS A 669 15.30 -2.27 -0.31
N TRP A 670 15.63 -3.41 0.30
CA TRP A 670 16.51 -3.49 1.46
C TRP A 670 17.87 -2.85 1.18
N ALA A 671 18.48 -3.18 0.05
CA ALA A 671 19.77 -2.61 -0.37
C ALA A 671 19.66 -1.10 -0.69
N ALA A 672 18.61 -0.68 -1.39
CA ALA A 672 18.38 0.74 -1.68
C ALA A 672 18.22 1.57 -0.39
N GLN A 673 17.47 1.06 0.58
CA GLN A 673 17.27 1.69 1.89
C GLN A 673 18.55 1.81 2.71
N SER A 674 19.47 0.84 2.56
CA SER A 674 20.77 0.89 3.23
C SER A 674 21.58 2.13 2.80
N LEU A 675 21.43 2.59 1.57
CA LEU A 675 22.13 3.77 1.06
C LEU A 675 21.59 5.06 1.68
N SER A 676 20.26 5.22 1.72
CA SER A 676 19.60 6.35 2.39
C SER A 676 19.90 6.37 3.90
N PHE A 677 19.96 5.21 4.54
CA PHE A 677 20.35 5.09 5.94
C PHE A 677 21.81 5.51 6.18
N GLN A 678 22.74 5.05 5.34
CA GLN A 678 24.15 5.42 5.43
C GLN A 678 24.37 6.93 5.26
N ARG A 679 23.65 7.56 4.31
CA ARG A 679 23.66 9.03 4.13
C ARG A 679 23.40 9.76 5.45
N LYS A 680 22.33 9.38 6.16
CA LYS A 680 21.97 9.99 7.45
C LYS A 680 22.98 9.68 8.54
N ILE A 681 23.41 8.42 8.67
CA ILE A 681 24.40 8.02 9.67
C ILE A 681 25.66 8.88 9.56
N VAL A 682 26.17 9.07 8.34
CA VAL A 682 27.38 9.86 8.05
C VAL A 682 27.16 11.33 8.42
N ALA A 683 26.03 11.91 8.01
CA ALA A 683 25.66 13.27 8.38
C ALA A 683 25.67 13.47 9.92
N PHE A 684 25.16 12.49 10.67
CA PHE A 684 25.17 12.52 12.14
C PHE A 684 26.54 12.23 12.78
N GLN A 685 27.54 11.71 12.06
CA GLN A 685 28.92 11.52 12.59
C GLN A 685 29.65 12.86 12.74
N ASN A 686 29.30 13.84 11.92
CA ASN A 686 29.88 15.18 11.97
C ASN A 686 29.48 15.94 13.26
N ILE A 687 28.51 15.45 14.01
CA ILE A 687 28.09 16.03 15.28
C ILE A 687 28.98 15.53 16.42
N GLN A 688 29.63 16.45 17.13
CA GLN A 688 30.41 16.13 18.33
C GLN A 688 29.50 15.97 19.56
N TRP A 689 29.01 14.75 19.78
CA TRP A 689 28.05 14.42 20.85
C TRP A 689 28.59 14.47 22.29
N THR A 690 29.90 14.64 22.48
CA THR A 690 30.59 14.58 23.78
C THR A 690 31.10 15.93 24.28
N ASN A 691 31.01 16.98 23.45
CA ASN A 691 31.51 18.31 23.79
C ASN A 691 30.34 19.31 23.83
N GLU A 692 29.76 19.54 25.01
CA GLU A 692 28.55 20.36 25.20
C GLU A 692 28.67 21.77 24.59
N GLN A 693 29.89 22.33 24.49
CA GLN A 693 30.11 23.66 23.89
C GLN A 693 30.12 23.66 22.35
N GLN A 694 30.36 22.50 21.71
CA GLN A 694 30.43 22.34 20.24
C GLN A 694 29.31 21.45 19.68
N GLN A 695 28.48 20.89 20.57
CA GLN A 695 27.33 20.05 20.26
C GLN A 695 26.21 20.95 19.75
N PHE A 696 26.01 20.99 18.43
CA PHE A 696 24.98 21.79 17.72
C PHE A 696 25.34 23.27 17.44
N THR A 697 26.58 23.53 17.02
CA THR A 697 26.94 24.83 16.41
C THR A 697 26.04 25.12 15.19
N GLU A 698 25.80 26.39 14.88
CA GLU A 698 24.99 26.75 13.71
C GLU A 698 25.57 26.21 12.40
N LEU A 699 26.90 26.08 12.30
CA LEU A 699 27.55 25.45 11.16
C LEU A 699 27.07 24.00 10.96
N ILE A 700 27.11 23.20 12.02
CA ILE A 700 26.65 21.80 12.00
C ILE A 700 25.16 21.74 11.69
N MET A 701 24.35 22.63 12.27
CA MET A 701 22.90 22.66 12.08
C MET A 701 22.51 23.06 10.65
N ASN A 702 23.30 23.91 10.00
CA ASN A 702 23.12 24.25 8.58
C ASN A 702 23.54 23.11 7.65
N GLN A 703 24.58 22.35 8.01
CA GLN A 703 25.12 21.29 7.17
C GLN A 703 24.34 19.95 7.28
N LEU A 704 23.82 19.62 8.47
CA LEU A 704 23.11 18.36 8.71
C LEU A 704 21.98 18.09 7.69
N PRO A 705 21.10 19.06 7.37
CA PRO A 705 20.07 18.86 6.35
C PRO A 705 20.63 18.62 4.96
N SER A 706 21.64 19.39 4.50
CA SER A 706 22.20 19.24 3.15
C SER A 706 22.80 17.85 2.93
N ASP A 707 23.35 17.27 4.00
CA ASP A 707 23.94 15.94 3.95
C ASP A 707 22.88 14.82 3.96
N CYS A 708 21.67 15.09 4.47
CA CYS A 708 20.59 14.11 4.60
C CYS A 708 19.58 14.10 3.44
N VAL A 709 19.39 15.21 2.73
CA VAL A 709 18.42 15.31 1.64
C VAL A 709 18.84 14.52 0.40
N GLU A 710 17.85 13.99 -0.32
CA GLU A 710 18.02 13.28 -1.59
C GLU A 710 17.20 13.96 -2.70
N PRO A 711 17.65 13.92 -3.97
CA PRO A 711 16.82 14.36 -5.08
C PRO A 711 15.59 13.46 -5.25
N GLU A 712 14.46 14.05 -5.60
CA GLU A 712 13.18 13.32 -5.79
C GLU A 712 12.64 13.37 -7.22
N VAL A 713 13.03 14.36 -8.03
CA VAL A 713 12.55 14.55 -9.41
C VAL A 713 12.87 13.33 -10.27
N LEU A 714 11.86 12.85 -11.01
CA LEU A 714 11.97 11.72 -11.93
C LEU A 714 11.68 12.18 -13.37
N GLU A 715 12.76 12.46 -14.10
CA GLU A 715 12.70 12.89 -15.51
C GLU A 715 12.58 11.69 -16.46
N LEU A 716 11.75 11.81 -17.50
CA LEU A 716 11.53 10.78 -18.52
C LEU A 716 12.84 10.36 -19.18
N HIS A 717 13.73 11.31 -19.47
CA HIS A 717 15.03 11.03 -20.06
C HIS A 717 15.90 10.16 -19.15
N GLN A 718 15.90 10.41 -17.84
CA GLN A 718 16.65 9.59 -16.88
C GLN A 718 16.02 8.21 -16.70
N MET A 719 14.69 8.13 -16.72
CA MET A 719 13.93 6.90 -16.55
C MET A 719 14.02 5.98 -17.78
N TYR A 720 13.95 6.53 -19.00
CA TYR A 720 13.71 5.76 -20.23
C TYR A 720 14.63 6.12 -21.40
N GLY A 721 15.45 7.18 -21.28
CA GLY A 721 16.31 7.62 -22.38
C GLY A 721 17.55 6.76 -22.58
N LYS A 722 18.06 6.13 -21.51
CA LYS A 722 19.30 5.37 -21.53
C LYS A 722 19.06 3.87 -21.76
N PRO A 723 20.03 3.15 -22.39
CA PRO A 723 20.01 1.71 -22.44
C PRO A 723 19.90 1.09 -21.04
N LYS A 724 19.04 0.08 -20.90
CA LYS A 724 18.89 -0.74 -19.71
C LYS A 724 19.26 -2.18 -20.05
N SER A 725 20.13 -2.75 -19.23
CA SER A 725 20.49 -4.16 -19.26
C SER A 725 20.00 -4.86 -18.00
N MET A 726 19.74 -6.16 -18.12
CA MET A 726 19.43 -7.01 -16.97
C MET A 726 20.70 -7.21 -16.15
N GLN A 727 20.69 -6.73 -14.91
CA GLN A 727 21.84 -6.78 -13.99
C GLN A 727 21.46 -7.44 -12.67
N LYS A 728 22.43 -8.07 -11.99
CA LYS A 728 22.19 -8.62 -10.66
C LYS A 728 21.94 -7.48 -9.66
N ILE A 729 21.16 -7.75 -8.62
CA ILE A 729 20.85 -6.75 -7.58
C ILE A 729 22.14 -6.20 -6.94
N ALA A 730 23.14 -7.05 -6.72
CA ALA A 730 24.45 -6.64 -6.19
C ALA A 730 25.18 -5.65 -7.12
N GLU A 731 25.13 -5.87 -8.45
CA GLU A 731 25.75 -4.98 -9.44
C GLU A 731 25.04 -3.63 -9.51
N ILE A 732 23.71 -3.64 -9.45
CA ILE A 732 22.88 -2.43 -9.36
C ILE A 732 23.26 -1.64 -8.10
N HIS A 733 23.41 -2.31 -6.96
CA HIS A 733 23.83 -1.67 -5.72
C HIS A 733 25.25 -1.09 -5.82
N ARG A 734 26.23 -1.84 -6.33
CA ARG A 734 27.60 -1.34 -6.51
C ARG A 734 27.64 -0.08 -7.37
N SER A 735 26.87 -0.09 -8.47
CA SER A 735 26.70 1.07 -9.34
C SER A 735 26.09 2.25 -8.57
N ARG A 736 25.01 2.04 -7.81
CA ARG A 736 24.40 3.10 -6.98
C ARG A 736 25.38 3.67 -5.95
N CYS A 737 26.15 2.82 -5.28
CA CYS A 737 27.19 3.24 -4.34
C CYS A 737 28.21 4.16 -5.00
N HIS A 738 28.74 3.75 -6.16
CA HIS A 738 29.74 4.50 -6.90
C HIS A 738 29.25 5.90 -7.32
N HIS A 739 27.98 6.01 -7.72
CA HIS A 739 27.39 7.28 -8.15
C HIS A 739 26.81 8.13 -7.01
N SER A 740 26.75 7.61 -5.79
CA SER A 740 26.04 8.27 -4.68
C SER A 740 26.73 9.51 -4.14
N ASN A 741 28.04 9.69 -4.41
CA ASN A 741 28.91 10.73 -3.83
C ASN A 741 28.86 10.80 -2.28
N ILE A 742 28.44 9.72 -1.59
CA ILE A 742 28.40 9.63 -0.12
C ILE A 742 29.62 8.85 0.37
N GLN A 743 30.18 9.25 1.51
CA GLN A 743 31.13 8.41 2.24
C GLN A 743 30.41 7.21 2.86
N LEU A 744 30.59 6.01 2.30
CA LEU A 744 29.89 4.81 2.76
C LEU A 744 30.56 4.19 4.00
N SER A 745 29.75 3.58 4.86
CA SER A 745 30.27 2.74 5.94
C SER A 745 30.78 1.42 5.34
N SER A 746 32.07 1.14 5.53
CA SER A 746 32.68 -0.10 5.03
C SER A 746 32.00 -1.34 5.60
N GLU A 747 31.62 -1.31 6.89
CA GLU A 747 30.91 -2.39 7.56
C GLU A 747 29.53 -2.63 6.94
N ILE A 748 28.71 -1.59 6.82
CA ILE A 748 27.34 -1.70 6.29
C ILE A 748 27.40 -2.16 4.83
N ASN A 749 28.21 -1.50 4.01
CA ASN A 749 28.31 -1.82 2.59
C ASN A 749 28.82 -3.26 2.36
N THR A 750 29.81 -3.71 3.14
CA THR A 750 30.31 -5.10 3.06
C THR A 750 29.24 -6.09 3.47
N ALA A 751 28.51 -5.84 4.57
CA ALA A 751 27.44 -6.71 5.03
C ALA A 751 26.30 -6.81 4.01
N VAL A 752 25.95 -5.69 3.37
CA VAL A 752 24.91 -5.65 2.33
C VAL A 752 25.36 -6.42 1.09
N LEU A 753 26.57 -6.16 0.57
CA LEU A 753 27.10 -6.87 -0.61
C LEU A 753 27.21 -8.37 -0.35
N ASN A 754 27.74 -8.79 0.79
CA ASN A 754 27.83 -10.21 1.16
C ASN A 754 26.44 -10.87 1.17
N ARG A 755 25.43 -10.19 1.72
CA ARG A 755 24.06 -10.71 1.73
C ARG A 755 23.48 -10.81 0.32
N LEU A 756 23.70 -9.80 -0.53
CA LEU A 756 23.23 -9.81 -1.91
C LEU A 756 23.94 -10.88 -2.76
N ASP A 757 25.25 -11.03 -2.60
CA ASP A 757 26.02 -12.03 -3.34
C ASP A 757 25.64 -13.46 -2.91
N PHE A 758 25.33 -13.68 -1.62
CA PHE A 758 24.94 -14.99 -1.11
C PHE A 758 23.47 -15.34 -1.40
N TYR A 759 22.54 -14.41 -1.21
CA TYR A 759 21.09 -14.68 -1.27
C TYR A 759 20.38 -14.11 -2.50
N GLY A 760 20.95 -13.10 -3.18
CA GLY A 760 20.36 -12.50 -4.39
C GLY A 760 20.44 -13.41 -5.62
N GLY A 761 21.32 -14.41 -5.59
CA GLY A 761 21.41 -15.46 -6.60
C GLY A 761 21.72 -14.97 -8.01
N SER A 762 21.04 -15.55 -9.01
CA SER A 762 21.19 -15.23 -10.42
C SER A 762 20.12 -14.29 -10.96
N LYS A 763 19.17 -13.84 -10.13
CA LYS A 763 18.09 -12.97 -10.62
C LYS A 763 18.63 -11.61 -10.99
N THR A 764 18.12 -11.14 -12.12
CA THR A 764 18.46 -9.87 -12.70
C THR A 764 17.22 -8.98 -12.75
N LEU A 765 17.45 -7.68 -12.66
CA LEU A 765 16.45 -6.64 -12.84
C LEU A 765 16.95 -5.68 -13.92
N LEU A 766 16.05 -4.97 -14.59
CA LEU A 766 16.45 -3.90 -15.49
C LEU A 766 17.22 -2.84 -14.71
N ALA A 767 18.44 -2.54 -15.15
CA ALA A 767 19.26 -1.48 -14.58
C ALA A 767 18.49 -0.16 -14.59
N HIS A 768 18.54 0.59 -13.49
CA HIS A 768 17.79 1.82 -13.30
C HIS A 768 16.25 1.67 -13.38
N SER A 769 15.71 0.45 -13.27
CA SER A 769 14.27 0.30 -13.00
C SER A 769 13.96 1.00 -11.69
N LEU A 770 13.03 1.96 -11.76
CA LEU A 770 12.37 2.45 -10.57
C LEU A 770 11.43 1.36 -10.09
N ASP A 771 11.27 1.31 -8.77
CA ASP A 771 10.40 0.33 -8.16
C ASP A 771 8.95 0.81 -8.19
N GLU A 772 8.09 -0.09 -8.65
CA GLU A 772 6.69 0.13 -8.95
C GLU A 772 5.78 -0.21 -7.76
N GLU A 773 6.29 -0.91 -6.73
CA GLU A 773 5.52 -1.40 -5.57
C GLU A 773 5.89 -0.75 -4.22
N GLN A 774 6.68 0.32 -4.23
CA GLN A 774 7.12 0.98 -3.00
C GLN A 774 5.97 1.74 -2.32
N GLU A 775 5.63 1.38 -1.07
CA GLU A 775 4.70 2.15 -0.23
C GLU A 775 5.42 3.35 0.40
N ARG A 776 5.12 4.55 -0.09
CA ARG A 776 5.71 5.80 0.41
C ARG A 776 4.69 6.59 1.19
N GLU A 777 4.83 6.68 2.51
CA GLU A 777 4.03 7.62 3.31
C GLU A 777 4.57 9.04 3.10
N LEU A 778 3.80 9.89 2.43
CA LEU A 778 4.16 11.29 2.18
C LEU A 778 3.61 12.19 3.28
N GLU A 779 4.48 12.97 3.91
CA GLU A 779 4.06 14.13 4.70
C GLU A 779 4.46 15.40 3.93
N ARG A 780 3.49 16.24 3.53
CA ARG A 780 3.71 17.45 2.72
C ARG A 780 4.20 18.63 3.57
N GLU A 781 4.88 19.58 2.94
CA GLU A 781 5.36 20.80 3.60
C GLU A 781 4.19 21.76 3.87
N VAL A 782 3.98 22.11 5.15
CA VAL A 782 2.82 22.86 5.68
C VAL A 782 2.62 24.26 5.06
N GLU A 783 3.68 24.90 4.55
CA GLU A 783 3.59 26.25 3.99
C GLU A 783 2.70 26.35 2.74
N GLN A 784 2.57 25.26 1.97
CA GLN A 784 1.76 25.27 0.73
C GLN A 784 0.25 25.12 0.95
N GLU A 785 -0.19 24.38 1.99
CA GLU A 785 -1.63 24.32 2.32
C GLU A 785 -2.16 25.72 2.70
N MET A 786 -1.33 26.53 3.35
CA MET A 786 -1.66 27.94 3.64
C MET A 786 -1.60 28.88 2.42
N GLU A 787 -0.89 28.52 1.34
CA GLU A 787 -0.91 29.29 0.09
C GLU A 787 -2.14 28.92 -0.77
N GLU A 788 -2.53 27.65 -0.83
CA GLU A 788 -3.79 27.23 -1.47
C GLU A 788 -5.02 27.83 -0.74
N GLU A 789 -5.04 27.86 0.59
CA GLU A 789 -6.08 28.58 1.34
C GLU A 789 -6.09 30.10 1.11
N ARG A 790 -4.93 30.71 0.83
CA ARG A 790 -4.81 32.15 0.55
C ARG A 790 -5.25 32.53 -0.86
N GLN A 791 -5.25 31.59 -1.81
CA GLN A 791 -5.73 31.82 -3.18
C GLN A 791 -7.27 31.81 -3.30
N GLN A 792 -8.00 31.34 -2.28
CA GLN A 792 -9.41 31.70 -2.10
C GLN A 792 -9.49 33.08 -1.45
N GLU A 793 -9.90 34.10 -2.21
CA GLU A 793 -10.26 35.41 -1.64
C GLU A 793 -11.34 35.22 -0.58
N ARG A 794 -10.96 35.27 0.70
CA ARG A 794 -11.93 35.35 1.79
C ARG A 794 -12.63 36.72 1.67
N PRO A 795 -13.96 36.77 1.68
CA PRO A 795 -14.66 38.04 1.71
C PRO A 795 -14.20 38.86 2.92
N THR A 796 -14.18 40.18 2.75
CA THR A 796 -13.75 41.12 3.79
C THR A 796 -14.50 40.83 5.09
N PRO A 797 -13.83 40.79 6.26
CA PRO A 797 -14.51 40.58 7.53
C PRO A 797 -15.64 41.62 7.68
N PRO A 798 -16.90 41.21 7.93
CA PRO A 798 -17.96 42.17 8.14
C PRO A 798 -17.63 43.03 9.36
N ALA A 799 -17.82 44.35 9.24
CA ALA A 799 -17.66 45.24 10.38
C ALA A 799 -18.63 44.80 11.49
N PRO A 800 -18.16 44.63 12.74
CA PRO A 800 -19.05 44.29 13.85
C PRO A 800 -20.12 45.39 14.00
N HIS A 801 -21.38 44.98 14.05
CA HIS A 801 -22.49 45.89 14.31
C HIS A 801 -22.36 46.42 15.74
N GLU A 802 -22.27 47.74 15.91
CA GLU A 802 -22.32 48.36 17.23
C GLU A 802 -23.73 48.18 17.82
N PRO A 803 -23.89 47.46 18.95
CA PRO A 803 -25.20 47.29 19.54
C PRO A 803 -25.69 48.61 20.13
N ILE A 804 -26.73 49.19 19.53
CA ILE A 804 -27.47 50.30 20.11
C ILE A 804 -28.49 49.71 21.08
N LEU A 805 -28.24 49.86 22.38
CA LEU A 805 -29.23 49.53 23.42
C LEU A 805 -30.38 50.54 23.34
N HIS A 806 -31.61 50.03 23.24
CA HIS A 806 -32.85 50.81 23.32
C HIS A 806 -32.93 51.54 24.67
N GLU A 807 -33.47 52.77 24.70
CA GLU A 807 -33.48 53.58 25.94
C GLU A 807 -34.21 52.90 27.12
N ASP A 808 -35.16 52.01 26.85
CA ASP A 808 -35.84 51.25 27.91
C ASP A 808 -34.95 50.20 28.62
N ILE A 809 -33.73 49.99 28.13
CA ILE A 809 -32.71 49.10 28.74
C ILE A 809 -31.51 49.92 29.27
N LYS A 810 -31.46 51.25 29.06
CA LYS A 810 -30.40 52.10 29.60
C LYS A 810 -30.65 52.53 31.04
#